data_AF-A0A6C0P8E1-F1
#
_entry.id   AF-A0A6C0P8E1-F1
#
_cell.length_a   1.000
_cell.length_b   1.000
_cell.length_c   1.000
_cell.angle_alpha   90.00
_cell.angle_beta   90.00
_cell.angle_gamma   90.00
#
_symmetry.space_group_name_H-M   'P 1'
#
loop_
_entity.id
_entity.type
_entity.pdbx_description
1 polymer ?
#
loop_
_entity_poly.entity_id
_entity_poly.type
_entity_poly.pdbx_seq_one_letter_code
_entity_poly.pdbx_strand_id
1 'polypeptide(L)'
;MQIFIYKHKMVLLTEEGKALLHYATRIISWADEARQVLTDYAQFKIGKIVIGSSNTPATHFLPKLLGRMRELYPDVHIALQVKNSPQIVEMVRKFEIDFGLVAEYKVDDPKLECVPLIEDELGLVVYPGHALADAEAIEPGMLQNGYWILREQDSASRRMMETWIGQHHIKSRRRRQNYMATIRLHPCHTLAIFFPYLYLRTTTFRKEGNNMKKIAWTLTSLICLLAACSNGNSNGTAGASSPAKAPIENETASEPVTLTFSTYFLSDQMKTAVTKYESMHPNVTIQLQATPSYGKDLDEAAAYRETFLTSTNAAILAGKGPDLVEMDILPIEAYADRHLLVNLQDIMSGDASFHSQDYFTNILDNARLNDGLYGIPLYFYLDGLLGDTAAIDKTGVPINDSDWTWNDFMDAAKQLQQKGEYKTALISEPSVLLSELTVDNFTQLVKEKNGERKFDSDSFIDLIHQVKSMIDDGLLFDMVKDGGGRGSATTLQTKAYFNAWPIDSFESYLLNGFAEQTKLYTMPHPHSYGAGGYFSTFGMVGINANSPHKQEAWKFLEFLMDDEAKTITDASISSHGFPINKNAYDLQVEKLKEAGTIQSDVHPEIAVDTEKLDRLKGSITEAVHWVRTPSEIEETIRNESKAYFSGQKSAESVAKLVQSKINLILNE
;
A
#
# COMPACT_ATOMS: atom_id res chain seq x y z
N MET A 1 58.03 -13.22 17.83
CA MET A 1 57.63 -12.62 19.13
C MET A 1 57.43 -13.72 20.15
N GLN A 2 57.89 -13.50 21.37
CA GLN A 2 57.72 -14.45 22.45
C GLN A 2 56.49 -14.03 23.26
N ILE A 3 55.40 -14.81 23.22
CA ILE A 3 54.10 -14.42 23.80
C ILE A 3 53.95 -14.80 25.28
N PHE A 4 54.81 -15.69 25.79
CA PHE A 4 54.86 -16.09 27.19
C PHE A 4 56.27 -16.02 27.75
N ILE A 5 56.39 -15.71 29.03
CA ILE A 5 57.63 -15.81 29.80
C ILE A 5 57.42 -16.67 31.05
N TYR A 6 58.48 -17.39 31.44
CA TYR A 6 58.48 -18.22 32.63
C TYR A 6 59.24 -17.50 33.75
N LYS A 7 58.56 -17.21 34.86
CA LYS A 7 59.18 -16.59 36.04
C LYS A 7 58.80 -17.37 37.29
N HIS A 8 59.78 -17.91 38.01
CA HIS A 8 59.57 -18.71 39.24
C HIS A 8 58.50 -19.81 39.11
N LYS A 9 58.55 -20.61 38.04
CA LYS A 9 57.58 -21.68 37.71
C LYS A 9 56.15 -21.20 37.35
N MET A 10 55.93 -19.89 37.15
CA MET A 10 54.67 -19.35 36.63
C MET A 10 54.82 -18.92 35.16
N VAL A 11 53.79 -19.18 34.36
CA VAL A 11 53.66 -18.69 32.99
C VAL A 11 52.96 -17.34 33.04
N LEU A 12 53.63 -16.30 32.57
CA LEU A 12 53.06 -14.96 32.46
C LEU A 12 52.99 -14.56 30.99
N LEU A 13 51.89 -13.90 30.62
CA LEU A 13 51.77 -13.28 29.30
C LEU A 13 52.69 -12.07 29.23
N THR A 14 53.41 -11.99 28.11
CA THR A 14 54.09 -10.76 27.68
C THR A 14 53.06 -9.72 27.22
N GLU A 15 53.45 -8.47 26.99
CA GLU A 15 52.53 -7.45 26.46
C GLU A 15 51.99 -7.83 25.08
N GLU A 16 52.84 -8.43 24.25
CA GLU A 16 52.48 -9.03 22.97
C GLU A 16 51.51 -10.20 23.14
N GLY A 17 51.73 -11.03 24.17
CA GLY A 17 50.83 -12.13 24.53
C GLY A 17 49.47 -11.65 25.03
N LYS A 18 49.41 -10.54 25.78
CA LYS A 18 48.15 -9.92 26.22
C LYS A 18 47.40 -9.32 25.05
N ALA A 19 48.10 -8.64 24.14
CA ALA A 19 47.51 -8.12 22.90
C ALA A 19 46.94 -9.26 22.05
N LEU A 20 47.69 -10.36 21.89
CA LEU A 20 47.21 -11.53 21.17
C LEU A 20 46.04 -12.21 21.88
N LEU A 21 46.05 -12.32 23.21
CA LEU A 21 44.97 -12.92 23.99
C LEU A 21 43.64 -12.20 23.73
N HIS A 22 43.64 -10.86 23.68
CA HIS A 22 42.44 -10.08 23.35
C HIS A 22 41.80 -10.51 22.03
N TYR A 23 42.61 -10.67 20.97
CA TYR A 23 42.10 -11.09 19.66
C TYR A 23 41.78 -12.59 19.62
N ALA A 24 42.59 -13.44 20.24
CA ALA A 24 42.39 -14.88 20.26
C ALA A 24 41.08 -15.27 20.96
N THR A 25 40.74 -14.63 22.09
CA THR A 25 39.46 -14.85 22.78
C THR A 25 38.26 -14.46 21.91
N ARG A 26 38.35 -13.35 21.16
CA ARG A 26 37.29 -12.92 20.24
C ARG A 26 37.13 -13.86 19.05
N ILE A 27 38.23 -14.33 18.47
CA ILE A 27 38.22 -15.30 17.36
C ILE A 27 37.56 -16.61 17.80
N ILE A 28 37.88 -17.10 19.00
CA ILE A 28 37.26 -18.33 19.54
C ILE A 28 35.76 -18.10 19.78
N SER A 29 35.38 -16.97 20.40
CA SER A 29 33.96 -16.63 20.62
C SER A 29 33.16 -16.59 19.31
N TRP A 30 33.70 -15.95 18.27
CA TRP A 30 33.05 -15.91 16.96
C TRP A 30 32.99 -17.28 16.28
N ALA A 31 34.01 -18.11 16.45
CA ALA A 31 33.99 -19.48 15.92
C ALA A 31 32.93 -20.36 16.63
N ASP A 32 32.74 -20.17 17.93
CA ASP A 32 31.72 -20.88 18.70
C ASP A 32 30.30 -20.38 18.37
N GLU A 33 30.12 -19.07 18.21
CA GLU A 33 28.87 -18.46 17.76
C GLU A 33 28.49 -18.93 16.35
N ALA A 34 29.42 -18.93 15.40
CA ALA A 34 29.19 -19.44 14.06
C ALA A 34 28.80 -20.93 14.08
N ARG A 35 29.42 -21.75 14.94
CA ARG A 35 29.06 -23.17 15.09
C ARG A 35 27.66 -23.34 15.70
N GLN A 36 27.28 -22.48 16.63
CA GLN A 36 25.95 -22.47 17.24
C GLN A 36 24.88 -22.12 16.20
N VAL A 37 25.08 -21.05 15.42
CA VAL A 37 24.20 -20.65 14.32
C VAL A 37 24.02 -21.80 13.31
N LEU A 38 25.11 -22.44 12.89
CA LEU A 38 25.03 -23.58 11.97
C LEU A 38 24.30 -24.79 12.57
N THR A 39 24.43 -25.00 13.89
CA THR A 39 23.70 -26.06 14.61
C THR A 39 22.21 -25.73 14.70
N ASP A 40 21.86 -24.47 14.92
CA ASP A 40 20.47 -24.00 14.99
C ASP A 40 19.79 -24.05 13.61
N TYR A 41 20.52 -23.79 12.52
CA TYR A 41 20.06 -24.08 11.15
C TYR A 41 19.83 -25.58 10.92
N ALA A 42 20.76 -26.44 11.33
CA ALA A 42 20.64 -27.90 11.17
C ALA A 42 19.51 -28.52 12.01
N GLN A 43 19.12 -27.86 13.11
CA GLN A 43 18.04 -28.28 14.00
C GLN A 43 16.69 -27.58 13.70
N PHE A 44 16.57 -26.85 12.60
CA PHE A 44 15.37 -26.07 12.24
C PHE A 44 14.90 -25.09 13.33
N LYS A 45 15.83 -24.53 14.11
CA LYS A 45 15.54 -23.52 15.13
C LYS A 45 15.57 -22.10 14.57
N ILE A 46 16.32 -21.85 13.50
CA ILE A 46 16.38 -20.58 12.78
C ILE A 46 16.52 -20.89 11.29
N GLY A 47 15.90 -20.09 10.41
CA GLY A 47 16.04 -20.26 8.97
C GLY A 47 14.87 -19.72 8.16
N LYS A 48 14.99 -19.76 6.84
CA LYS A 48 13.95 -19.38 5.89
C LYS A 48 13.57 -20.59 5.05
N ILE A 49 12.28 -20.89 4.96
CA ILE A 49 11.72 -21.89 4.05
C ILE A 49 10.87 -21.14 3.02
N VAL A 50 11.19 -21.30 1.74
CA VAL A 50 10.45 -20.73 0.63
C VAL A 50 9.60 -21.82 -0.01
N ILE A 51 8.29 -21.69 0.14
CA ILE A 51 7.29 -22.63 -0.35
C ILE A 51 6.65 -22.04 -1.60
N GLY A 52 6.64 -22.78 -2.70
CA GLY A 52 5.82 -22.45 -3.87
C GLY A 52 4.45 -23.12 -3.79
N SER A 53 3.38 -22.48 -4.24
CA SER A 53 2.07 -23.11 -4.31
C SER A 53 1.22 -22.64 -5.48
N SER A 54 0.42 -23.54 -6.02
CA SER A 54 -0.68 -23.20 -6.93
C SER A 54 -1.90 -22.67 -6.16
N ASN A 55 -2.79 -21.94 -6.85
CA ASN A 55 -3.89 -21.22 -6.21
C ASN A 55 -4.75 -22.09 -5.25
N THR A 56 -5.19 -23.28 -5.67
CA THR A 56 -6.06 -24.13 -4.84
C THR A 56 -5.42 -24.54 -3.50
N PRO A 57 -4.21 -25.15 -3.46
CA PRO A 57 -3.55 -25.46 -2.20
C PRO A 57 -3.16 -24.22 -1.39
N ALA A 58 -2.77 -23.11 -2.03
CA ALA A 58 -2.46 -21.87 -1.35
C ALA A 58 -3.66 -21.29 -0.59
N THR A 59 -4.85 -21.31 -1.20
CA THR A 59 -6.06 -20.73 -0.61
C THR A 59 -6.73 -21.65 0.41
N HIS A 60 -6.75 -22.97 0.19
CA HIS A 60 -7.60 -23.88 0.97
C HIS A 60 -6.85 -24.87 1.87
N PHE A 61 -5.59 -25.16 1.57
CA PHE A 61 -4.83 -26.21 2.26
C PHE A 61 -3.72 -25.64 3.16
N LEU A 62 -2.89 -24.77 2.62
CA LEU A 62 -1.73 -24.21 3.31
C LEU A 62 -2.05 -23.36 4.54
N PRO A 63 -3.12 -22.53 4.60
CA PRO A 63 -3.30 -21.61 5.73
C PRO A 63 -3.32 -22.31 7.10
N LYS A 64 -4.02 -23.46 7.21
CA LYS A 64 -4.07 -24.23 8.46
C LYS A 64 -2.74 -24.87 8.83
N LEU A 65 -1.99 -25.35 7.84
CA LEU A 65 -0.68 -25.98 8.04
C LEU A 65 0.38 -24.96 8.41
N LEU A 66 0.38 -23.81 7.74
CA LEU A 66 1.27 -22.69 8.04
C LEU A 66 1.01 -22.14 9.45
N GLY A 67 -0.25 -22.04 9.86
CA GLY A 67 -0.61 -21.68 11.24
C GLY A 67 0.02 -22.62 12.27
N ARG A 68 -0.14 -23.94 12.09
CA ARG A 68 0.44 -24.94 12.99
C ARG A 68 1.97 -24.97 12.96
N MET A 69 2.58 -24.76 11.79
CA MET A 69 4.04 -24.67 11.64
C MET A 69 4.60 -23.48 12.42
N ARG A 70 3.93 -22.33 12.36
CA ARG A 70 4.33 -21.12 13.08
C ARG A 70 4.26 -21.30 14.61
N GLU A 71 3.31 -22.08 15.10
CA GLU A 71 3.22 -22.42 16.54
C GLU A 71 4.37 -23.34 16.98
N LEU A 72 4.74 -24.32 16.16
CA LEU A 72 5.76 -25.32 16.50
C LEU A 72 7.19 -24.82 16.27
N TYR A 73 7.39 -23.90 15.32
CA TYR A 73 8.68 -23.36 14.90
C TYR A 73 8.60 -21.84 14.73
N PRO A 74 8.45 -21.08 15.82
CA PRO A 74 8.19 -19.63 15.76
C PRO A 74 9.34 -18.83 15.14
N ASP A 75 10.56 -19.36 15.21
CA ASP A 75 11.79 -18.72 14.75
C ASP A 75 12.18 -19.13 13.30
N VAL A 76 11.35 -19.93 12.62
CA VAL A 76 11.51 -20.30 11.21
C VAL A 76 10.63 -19.40 10.35
N HIS A 77 11.25 -18.61 9.47
CA HIS A 77 10.55 -17.74 8.55
C HIS A 77 10.04 -18.51 7.34
N ILE A 78 8.72 -18.49 7.10
CA ILE A 78 8.11 -19.16 5.95
C ILE A 78 7.69 -18.11 4.93
N ALA A 79 8.24 -18.18 3.72
CA ALA A 79 7.85 -17.36 2.58
C ALA A 79 7.02 -18.19 1.61
N LEU A 80 5.79 -17.75 1.32
CA LEU A 80 4.90 -18.43 0.37
C LEU A 80 4.86 -17.65 -0.96
N GLN A 81 5.12 -18.34 -2.07
CA GLN A 81 4.98 -17.79 -3.42
C GLN A 81 3.85 -18.49 -4.16
N VAL A 82 2.85 -17.73 -4.61
CA VAL A 82 1.69 -18.27 -5.32
C VAL A 82 1.82 -18.00 -6.81
N LYS A 83 1.91 -19.08 -7.61
CA LYS A 83 2.01 -19.05 -9.09
C LYS A 83 1.25 -20.23 -9.69
N ASN A 84 1.11 -20.28 -11.01
CA ASN A 84 0.49 -21.45 -11.65
C ASN A 84 1.44 -22.67 -11.62
N SER A 85 0.89 -23.88 -11.65
CA SER A 85 1.65 -25.13 -11.43
C SER A 85 2.93 -25.26 -12.28
N PRO A 86 2.93 -24.93 -13.60
CA PRO A 86 4.15 -25.03 -14.41
C PRO A 86 5.27 -24.10 -13.93
N GLN A 87 4.93 -22.90 -13.44
CA GLN A 87 5.91 -21.96 -12.89
C GLN A 87 6.49 -22.48 -11.58
N ILE A 88 5.65 -23.02 -10.69
CA ILE A 88 6.10 -23.62 -9.43
C ILE A 88 7.07 -24.78 -9.69
N VAL A 89 6.74 -25.66 -10.65
CA VAL A 89 7.63 -26.77 -11.06
C VAL A 89 8.98 -26.25 -11.55
N GLU A 90 8.99 -25.18 -12.35
CA GLU A 90 10.22 -24.57 -12.86
C GLU A 90 11.05 -23.92 -11.74
N MET A 91 10.39 -23.25 -10.78
CA MET A 91 11.05 -22.63 -9.64
C MET A 91 11.72 -23.66 -8.72
N VAL A 92 11.09 -24.81 -8.48
CA VAL A 92 11.73 -25.93 -7.76
C VAL A 92 12.95 -26.42 -8.55
N ARG A 93 12.82 -26.59 -9.88
CA ARG A 93 13.91 -27.05 -10.75
C ARG A 93 15.14 -26.14 -10.72
N LYS A 94 14.91 -24.84 -10.54
CA LYS A 94 15.96 -23.81 -10.45
C LYS A 94 16.46 -23.56 -9.03
N PHE A 95 15.97 -24.29 -8.03
CA PHE A 95 16.28 -24.07 -6.62
C PHE A 95 15.91 -22.66 -6.12
N GLU A 96 14.93 -22.01 -6.76
CA GLU A 96 14.41 -20.70 -6.35
C GLU A 96 13.46 -20.82 -5.14
N ILE A 97 12.91 -22.02 -4.94
CA ILE A 97 12.06 -22.40 -3.80
C ILE A 97 12.47 -23.78 -3.29
N ASP A 98 12.21 -24.06 -2.02
CA ASP A 98 12.60 -25.33 -1.38
C ASP A 98 11.70 -26.48 -1.80
N PHE A 99 10.39 -26.25 -1.88
CA PHE A 99 9.42 -27.21 -2.42
C PHE A 99 8.14 -26.54 -2.92
N GLY A 100 7.42 -27.22 -3.81
CA GLY A 100 6.22 -26.72 -4.47
C GLY A 100 4.98 -27.57 -4.22
N LEU A 101 3.84 -26.95 -3.92
CA LEU A 101 2.52 -27.59 -3.84
C LEU A 101 1.68 -27.26 -5.08
N VAL A 102 1.56 -28.21 -5.99
CA VAL A 102 0.82 -28.03 -7.24
C VAL A 102 -0.44 -28.88 -7.28
N ALA A 103 -1.52 -28.33 -7.81
CA ALA A 103 -2.73 -29.08 -8.15
C ALA A 103 -2.59 -29.58 -9.58
N GLU A 104 -2.04 -30.78 -9.77
CA GLU A 104 -1.86 -31.42 -11.08
C GLU A 104 -2.11 -32.92 -10.98
N TYR A 105 -2.56 -33.55 -12.08
CA TYR A 105 -2.72 -35.00 -12.15
C TYR A 105 -1.38 -35.74 -12.14
N LYS A 106 -0.36 -35.19 -12.81
CA LYS A 106 1.01 -35.72 -12.84
C LYS A 106 1.99 -34.64 -13.30
N VAL A 107 3.13 -34.52 -12.62
CA VAL A 107 4.30 -33.79 -13.10
C VAL A 107 5.29 -34.81 -13.65
N ASP A 108 5.54 -34.81 -14.95
CA ASP A 108 6.40 -35.79 -15.63
C ASP A 108 7.83 -35.24 -15.79
N ASP A 109 8.53 -35.08 -14.67
CA ASP A 109 9.94 -34.66 -14.63
C ASP A 109 10.76 -35.66 -13.81
N PRO A 110 11.72 -36.40 -14.41
CA PRO A 110 12.52 -37.40 -13.71
C PRO A 110 13.51 -36.80 -12.70
N LYS A 111 13.69 -35.46 -12.68
CA LYS A 111 14.54 -34.74 -11.72
C LYS A 111 13.79 -34.27 -10.49
N LEU A 112 12.46 -34.41 -10.46
CA LEU A 112 11.63 -33.98 -9.35
C LEU A 112 11.04 -35.18 -8.64
N GLU A 113 11.11 -35.16 -7.31
CA GLU A 113 10.36 -36.09 -6.47
C GLU A 113 8.96 -35.50 -6.22
N CYS A 114 7.94 -36.21 -6.68
CA CYS A 114 6.55 -35.79 -6.53
C CYS A 114 5.83 -36.69 -5.52
N VAL A 115 5.37 -36.11 -4.41
CA VAL A 115 4.65 -36.83 -3.35
C VAL A 115 3.16 -36.47 -3.42
N PRO A 116 2.26 -37.44 -3.63
CA PRO A 116 0.82 -37.17 -3.61
C PRO A 116 0.37 -36.85 -2.18
N LEU A 117 -0.23 -35.67 -1.98
CA LEU A 117 -0.70 -35.21 -0.66
C LEU A 117 -2.20 -35.39 -0.48
N ILE A 118 -2.99 -34.97 -1.47
CA ILE A 118 -4.46 -34.97 -1.43
C ILE A 118 -4.99 -35.25 -2.84
N GLU A 119 -6.06 -36.04 -2.91
CA GLU A 119 -6.89 -36.17 -4.11
C GLU A 119 -8.05 -35.17 -4.05
N ASP A 120 -8.27 -34.43 -5.13
CA ASP A 120 -9.37 -33.48 -5.28
C ASP A 120 -10.16 -33.79 -6.55
N GLU A 121 -11.48 -33.85 -6.43
CA GLU A 121 -12.36 -34.18 -7.54
C GLU A 121 -12.72 -32.90 -8.32
N LEU A 122 -12.77 -32.99 -9.66
CA LEU A 122 -13.32 -31.90 -10.47
C LEU A 122 -14.81 -32.11 -10.67
N GLY A 123 -15.63 -31.24 -10.06
CA GLY A 123 -17.08 -31.23 -10.20
C GLY A 123 -17.54 -30.40 -11.41
N LEU A 124 -18.55 -30.88 -12.12
CA LEU A 124 -19.24 -30.12 -13.17
C LEU A 124 -20.25 -29.15 -12.54
N VAL A 125 -20.08 -27.85 -12.81
CA VAL A 125 -21.01 -26.81 -12.38
C VAL A 125 -21.83 -26.35 -13.57
N VAL A 126 -23.15 -26.28 -13.40
CA VAL A 126 -24.11 -25.78 -14.39
C VAL A 126 -25.01 -24.72 -13.76
N TYR A 127 -25.62 -23.86 -14.58
CA TYR A 127 -26.65 -22.92 -14.13
C TYR A 127 -27.82 -23.67 -13.44
N PRO A 128 -28.43 -23.14 -12.36
CA PRO A 128 -29.54 -23.81 -11.67
C PRO A 128 -30.73 -24.18 -12.55
N GLY A 129 -31.04 -23.40 -13.58
CA GLY A 129 -32.09 -23.73 -14.57
C GLY A 129 -31.61 -24.57 -15.76
N HIS A 130 -30.43 -25.17 -15.70
CA HIS A 130 -29.90 -26.02 -16.75
C HIS A 130 -30.56 -27.40 -16.72
N ALA A 131 -30.80 -28.02 -17.87
CA ALA A 131 -31.43 -29.35 -17.96
C ALA A 131 -30.65 -30.47 -17.22
N LEU A 132 -29.38 -30.23 -16.91
CA LEU A 132 -28.51 -31.15 -16.16
C LEU A 132 -28.47 -30.87 -14.65
N ALA A 133 -29.08 -29.77 -14.17
CA ALA A 133 -29.08 -29.41 -12.76
C ALA A 133 -29.91 -30.42 -11.92
N ASP A 134 -30.99 -30.93 -12.52
CA ASP A 134 -31.92 -31.88 -11.88
C ASP A 134 -31.73 -33.34 -12.37
N ALA A 135 -30.69 -33.62 -13.17
CA ALA A 135 -30.44 -34.96 -13.68
C ALA A 135 -29.88 -35.87 -12.57
N GLU A 136 -30.48 -37.05 -12.36
CA GLU A 136 -30.00 -38.03 -11.38
C GLU A 136 -28.63 -38.63 -11.76
N ALA A 137 -28.34 -38.69 -13.06
CA ALA A 137 -27.05 -39.11 -13.60
C ALA A 137 -26.73 -38.31 -14.86
N ILE A 138 -25.45 -37.96 -15.04
CA ILE A 138 -24.96 -37.22 -16.21
C ILE A 138 -24.01 -38.13 -16.99
N GLU A 139 -24.40 -38.48 -18.21
CA GLU A 139 -23.52 -39.19 -19.14
C GLU A 139 -22.72 -38.20 -20.00
N PRO A 140 -21.45 -38.50 -20.36
CA PRO A 140 -20.62 -37.60 -21.18
C PRO A 140 -21.29 -37.15 -22.49
N GLY A 141 -22.12 -38.01 -23.09
CA GLY A 141 -22.88 -37.70 -24.30
C GLY A 141 -23.88 -36.55 -24.15
N MET A 142 -24.35 -36.29 -22.93
CA MET A 142 -25.28 -35.19 -22.62
C MET A 142 -24.63 -33.80 -22.71
N LEU A 143 -23.30 -33.73 -22.78
CA LEU A 143 -22.52 -32.49 -22.87
C LEU A 143 -22.15 -32.12 -24.32
N GLN A 144 -22.61 -32.91 -25.31
CA GLN A 144 -22.33 -32.67 -26.72
C GLN A 144 -22.89 -31.32 -27.18
N ASN A 145 -22.06 -30.57 -27.91
CA ASN A 145 -22.35 -29.23 -28.43
C ASN A 145 -22.67 -28.17 -27.36
N GLY A 146 -22.43 -28.45 -26.08
CA GLY A 146 -22.54 -27.48 -25.00
C GLY A 146 -21.55 -26.32 -25.15
N TYR A 147 -21.90 -25.18 -24.57
CA TYR A 147 -20.99 -24.05 -24.37
C TYR A 147 -20.24 -24.25 -23.06
N TRP A 148 -18.93 -24.06 -23.11
CA TRP A 148 -18.02 -24.27 -21.97
C TRP A 148 -17.40 -22.94 -21.52
N ILE A 149 -17.35 -22.71 -20.20
CA ILE A 149 -16.52 -21.64 -19.64
C ILE A 149 -15.13 -22.22 -19.47
N LEU A 150 -14.19 -21.69 -20.24
CA LEU A 150 -12.80 -22.12 -20.17
C LEU A 150 -12.05 -21.18 -19.23
N ARG A 151 -11.24 -21.76 -18.34
CA ARG A 151 -10.23 -21.01 -17.60
C ARG A 151 -9.08 -20.55 -18.50
N GLU A 152 -8.18 -19.76 -17.94
CA GLU A 152 -6.88 -19.44 -18.54
C GLU A 152 -6.13 -20.71 -19.00
N GLN A 153 -5.36 -20.59 -20.09
CA GLN A 153 -4.74 -21.73 -20.78
C GLN A 153 -3.76 -22.52 -19.89
N ASP A 154 -3.13 -21.83 -18.93
CA ASP A 154 -2.15 -22.42 -18.02
C ASP A 154 -2.80 -23.06 -16.78
N SER A 155 -4.13 -23.05 -16.68
CA SER A 155 -4.88 -23.65 -15.58
C SER A 155 -4.83 -25.18 -15.63
N ALA A 156 -4.47 -25.80 -14.49
CA ALA A 156 -4.48 -27.25 -14.33
C ALA A 156 -5.87 -27.85 -14.56
N SER A 157 -6.91 -27.26 -13.97
CA SER A 157 -8.28 -27.75 -14.13
C SER A 157 -8.78 -27.63 -15.57
N ARG A 158 -8.31 -26.64 -16.33
CA ARG A 158 -8.58 -26.56 -17.77
C ARG A 158 -7.89 -27.67 -18.55
N ARG A 159 -6.61 -27.95 -18.30
CA ARG A 159 -5.90 -29.06 -18.96
C ARG A 159 -6.58 -30.40 -18.67
N MET A 160 -6.96 -30.63 -17.42
CA MET A 160 -7.68 -31.84 -17.02
C MET A 160 -9.05 -31.95 -17.72
N MET A 161 -9.81 -30.85 -17.77
CA MET A 161 -11.06 -30.78 -18.52
C MET A 161 -10.87 -31.04 -20.02
N GLU A 162 -9.91 -30.38 -20.68
CA GLU A 162 -9.64 -30.56 -22.11
C GLU A 162 -9.22 -32.00 -22.42
N THR A 163 -8.43 -32.62 -21.54
CA THR A 163 -8.07 -34.04 -21.63
C THR A 163 -9.31 -34.94 -21.52
N TRP A 164 -10.18 -34.68 -20.54
CA TRP A 164 -11.40 -35.46 -20.33
C TRP A 164 -12.39 -35.32 -21.49
N ILE A 165 -12.58 -34.11 -22.02
CA ILE A 165 -13.39 -33.82 -23.22
C ILE A 165 -12.86 -34.59 -24.43
N GLY A 166 -11.53 -34.61 -24.60
CA GLY A 166 -10.85 -35.34 -25.68
C GLY A 166 -11.08 -36.86 -25.59
N GLN A 167 -10.90 -37.44 -24.40
CA GLN A 167 -11.12 -38.88 -24.16
C GLN A 167 -12.55 -39.33 -24.48
N HIS A 168 -13.55 -38.48 -24.19
CA HIS A 168 -14.97 -38.79 -24.41
C HIS A 168 -15.52 -38.28 -25.75
N HIS A 169 -14.66 -37.77 -26.64
CA HIS A 169 -15.02 -37.29 -27.97
C HIS A 169 -16.17 -36.24 -27.96
N ILE A 170 -16.16 -35.34 -26.97
CA ILE A 170 -17.19 -34.30 -26.82
C ILE A 170 -16.86 -33.10 -27.71
N LYS A 171 -17.78 -32.76 -28.63
CA LYS A 171 -17.68 -31.54 -29.45
C LYS A 171 -18.14 -30.33 -28.63
N SER A 172 -17.24 -29.41 -28.32
CA SER A 172 -17.52 -28.22 -27.50
C SER A 172 -17.63 -26.93 -28.34
N ARG A 173 -18.56 -26.04 -27.97
CA ARG A 173 -18.58 -24.65 -28.43
C ARG A 173 -17.89 -23.77 -27.38
N ARG A 174 -16.93 -22.93 -27.79
CA ARG A 174 -16.06 -22.18 -26.86
C ARG A 174 -16.52 -20.73 -26.70
N ARG A 175 -16.64 -20.24 -25.46
CA ARG A 175 -16.70 -18.81 -25.13
C ARG A 175 -15.55 -18.47 -24.17
N ARG A 176 -14.87 -17.34 -24.43
CA ARG A 176 -13.74 -16.86 -23.62
C ARG A 176 -14.27 -15.84 -22.61
N GLN A 177 -13.98 -16.01 -21.32
CA GLN A 177 -14.45 -15.11 -20.27
C GLN A 177 -13.45 -15.07 -19.10
N ASN A 178 -13.28 -13.92 -18.44
CA ASN A 178 -12.33 -13.70 -17.34
C ASN A 178 -12.89 -14.14 -15.97
N TYR A 179 -11.98 -14.46 -15.03
CA TYR A 179 -12.20 -15.10 -13.72
C TYR A 179 -13.44 -14.61 -12.94
N MET A 180 -13.64 -13.29 -12.82
CA MET A 180 -14.76 -12.70 -12.06
C MET A 180 -16.13 -12.72 -12.76
N ALA A 181 -16.17 -12.92 -14.08
CA ALA A 181 -17.44 -13.02 -14.82
C ALA A 181 -18.10 -14.40 -14.68
N THR A 182 -17.41 -15.37 -14.06
CA THR A 182 -17.94 -16.72 -13.78
C THR A 182 -18.99 -16.72 -12.66
N ILE A 183 -18.98 -15.70 -11.79
CA ILE A 183 -19.82 -15.64 -10.58
C ILE A 183 -21.25 -15.11 -10.87
N ARG A 184 -21.44 -14.39 -11.98
CA ARG A 184 -22.78 -13.97 -12.45
C ARG A 184 -23.18 -14.80 -13.68
N LEU A 185 -23.63 -16.02 -13.45
CA LEU A 185 -24.27 -16.83 -14.50
C LEU A 185 -25.55 -16.12 -14.96
N HIS A 186 -25.48 -15.39 -16.07
CA HIS A 186 -26.63 -14.77 -16.72
C HIS A 186 -27.66 -15.84 -17.17
N PRO A 187 -28.96 -15.48 -17.26
CA PRO A 187 -30.02 -16.39 -17.71
C PRO A 187 -29.94 -16.51 -19.24
N CYS A 188 -28.89 -17.17 -19.71
CA CYS A 188 -28.80 -17.64 -21.07
C CYS A 188 -28.62 -19.14 -20.98
N HIS A 189 -29.44 -19.88 -21.70
CA HIS A 189 -29.27 -21.31 -21.90
C HIS A 189 -27.78 -21.57 -22.16
N THR A 190 -27.21 -22.48 -21.36
CA THR A 190 -25.82 -22.99 -21.39
C THR A 190 -24.80 -22.25 -20.52
N LEU A 191 -24.06 -23.00 -19.68
CA LEU A 191 -22.59 -22.99 -19.61
C LEU A 191 -22.12 -23.93 -18.48
N ALA A 192 -21.34 -24.95 -18.82
CA ALA A 192 -20.78 -25.90 -17.86
C ALA A 192 -19.28 -25.62 -17.62
N ILE A 193 -18.82 -25.75 -16.38
CA ILE A 193 -17.41 -25.54 -15.99
C ILE A 193 -16.99 -26.57 -14.93
N PHE A 194 -15.75 -27.06 -15.03
CA PHE A 194 -15.18 -27.92 -14.00
C PHE A 194 -14.50 -27.09 -12.91
N PHE A 195 -14.88 -27.34 -11.65
CA PHE A 195 -14.27 -26.75 -10.46
C PHE A 195 -13.73 -27.82 -9.52
N PRO A 196 -12.59 -27.58 -8.84
CA PRO A 196 -12.13 -28.45 -7.76
C PRO A 196 -13.16 -28.52 -6.62
N TYR A 197 -13.37 -29.70 -6.05
CA TYR A 197 -14.39 -29.94 -5.04
C TYR A 197 -14.06 -29.22 -3.72
N LEU A 198 -12.78 -29.13 -3.36
CA LEU A 198 -12.33 -28.31 -2.24
C LEU A 198 -12.81 -26.85 -2.34
N TYR A 199 -12.88 -26.31 -3.56
CA TYR A 199 -13.37 -24.95 -3.83
C TYR A 199 -14.90 -24.87 -3.65
N LEU A 200 -15.64 -25.87 -4.15
CA LEU A 200 -17.10 -25.95 -4.06
C LEU A 200 -17.61 -26.14 -2.62
N ARG A 201 -16.81 -26.74 -1.74
CA ARG A 201 -17.18 -27.01 -0.35
C ARG A 201 -17.06 -25.79 0.57
N THR A 202 -16.13 -24.88 0.27
CA THR A 202 -15.86 -23.69 1.09
C THR A 202 -16.66 -22.46 0.65
N THR A 203 -17.18 -22.44 -0.58
CA THR A 203 -18.12 -21.43 -1.06
C THR A 203 -19.56 -21.92 -0.90
N THR A 204 -20.48 -21.04 -0.51
CA THR A 204 -21.87 -21.36 -0.13
C THR A 204 -22.75 -21.77 -1.33
N PHE A 205 -22.42 -22.85 -2.04
CA PHE A 205 -23.33 -23.51 -2.99
C PHE A 205 -24.20 -24.53 -2.24
N ARG A 206 -25.14 -24.03 -1.43
CA ARG A 206 -26.08 -24.89 -0.69
C ARG A 206 -27.21 -25.33 -1.64
N LYS A 207 -27.38 -26.64 -1.83
CA LYS A 207 -28.62 -27.25 -2.32
C LYS A 207 -29.76 -26.84 -1.37
N GLU A 208 -30.62 -25.90 -1.77
CA GLU A 208 -31.87 -25.62 -1.06
C GLU A 208 -32.85 -26.78 -1.31
N GLY A 209 -32.73 -27.81 -0.47
CA GLY A 209 -33.67 -28.91 -0.39
C GLY A 209 -34.47 -28.85 0.91
N ASN A 210 -35.78 -28.65 0.73
CA ASN A 210 -36.89 -28.89 1.66
C ASN A 210 -37.19 -27.90 2.80
N ASN A 211 -38.45 -27.44 2.73
CA ASN A 211 -39.29 -26.78 3.74
C ASN A 211 -39.15 -25.26 3.92
N MET A 212 -39.80 -24.50 3.03
CA MET A 212 -41.02 -23.78 3.45
C MET A 212 -41.87 -23.38 2.23
N LYS A 213 -43.05 -24.00 2.13
CA LYS A 213 -44.13 -23.59 1.23
C LYS A 213 -44.94 -22.45 1.86
N LYS A 214 -45.55 -21.67 0.96
CA LYS A 214 -46.63 -20.65 1.11
C LYS A 214 -46.02 -19.24 1.22
N ILE A 215 -46.25 -18.29 0.31
CA ILE A 215 -47.43 -17.93 -0.50
C ILE A 215 -46.88 -17.21 -1.77
N ALA A 216 -47.08 -17.74 -2.98
CA ALA A 216 -48.07 -17.31 -4.01
C ALA A 216 -48.03 -15.81 -4.39
N TRP A 217 -48.13 -15.35 -5.65
CA TRP A 217 -47.92 -15.85 -7.03
C TRP A 217 -48.19 -14.58 -7.90
N THR A 218 -47.44 -14.40 -8.99
CA THR A 218 -47.86 -13.78 -10.28
C THR A 218 -48.38 -12.34 -10.35
N LEU A 219 -47.73 -11.51 -11.19
CA LEU A 219 -48.18 -11.37 -12.58
C LEU A 219 -47.09 -10.74 -13.47
N THR A 220 -46.65 -11.54 -14.42
CA THR A 220 -45.92 -11.14 -15.64
C THR A 220 -46.95 -10.86 -16.73
N SER A 221 -46.86 -9.73 -17.43
CA SER A 221 -47.08 -9.57 -18.88
C SER A 221 -47.06 -8.08 -19.21
N LEU A 222 -46.04 -7.57 -19.92
CA LEU A 222 -45.84 -7.60 -21.36
C LEU A 222 -46.97 -6.87 -22.13
N ILE A 223 -46.65 -5.78 -22.83
CA ILE A 223 -46.93 -5.55 -24.27
C ILE A 223 -46.40 -4.17 -24.73
N CYS A 224 -45.64 -4.28 -25.82
CA CYS A 224 -45.24 -3.38 -26.91
C CYS A 224 -45.67 -1.89 -26.99
N LEU A 225 -44.68 -1.07 -27.38
CA LEU A 225 -44.64 -0.05 -28.46
C LEU A 225 -45.97 0.50 -29.00
N LEU A 226 -46.08 1.84 -29.05
CA LEU A 226 -46.18 2.63 -30.29
C LEU A 226 -46.07 4.14 -30.03
N ALA A 227 -45.49 4.83 -31.00
CA ALA A 227 -45.30 6.27 -31.06
C ALA A 227 -46.55 7.02 -31.58
N ALA A 228 -46.55 8.33 -31.31
CA ALA A 228 -47.02 9.44 -32.15
C ALA A 228 -48.44 10.04 -31.95
N CYS A 229 -48.40 11.37 -31.74
CA CYS A 229 -49.35 12.43 -32.16
C CYS A 229 -50.72 12.50 -31.42
N SER A 230 -51.36 13.64 -31.15
CA SER A 230 -51.13 15.06 -31.47
C SER A 230 -51.99 15.98 -30.57
N ASN A 231 -51.52 17.21 -30.34
CA ASN A 231 -52.25 18.49 -30.24
C ASN A 231 -53.44 18.70 -29.28
N GLY A 232 -53.33 19.78 -28.49
CA GLY A 232 -54.19 20.96 -28.71
C GLY A 232 -54.74 21.69 -27.47
N ASN A 233 -54.14 22.86 -27.17
CA ASN A 233 -54.71 24.15 -26.67
C ASN A 233 -55.67 24.17 -25.44
N SER A 234 -55.80 25.21 -24.60
CA SER A 234 -55.37 26.62 -24.54
C SER A 234 -55.86 27.21 -23.20
N ASN A 235 -55.08 28.02 -22.48
CA ASN A 235 -55.29 29.45 -22.09
C ASN A 235 -54.69 29.59 -20.67
N GLY A 236 -53.93 30.58 -20.23
CA GLY A 236 -53.72 31.99 -20.56
C GLY A 236 -53.45 32.68 -19.21
N THR A 237 -52.32 33.33 -18.98
CA THR A 237 -52.22 34.81 -18.91
C THR A 237 -50.76 35.23 -18.68
N ALA A 238 -50.43 36.39 -19.22
CA ALA A 238 -49.09 36.91 -19.47
C ALA A 238 -48.68 38.04 -18.51
N GLY A 239 -47.36 38.28 -18.41
CA GLY A 239 -46.73 39.48 -17.85
C GLY A 239 -45.26 39.65 -18.27
N ALA A 240 -45.05 40.22 -19.47
CA ALA A 240 -43.95 41.08 -19.99
C ALA A 240 -42.47 40.86 -19.57
N SER A 241 -41.58 40.33 -20.44
CA SER A 241 -40.67 40.98 -21.46
C SER A 241 -39.32 41.48 -20.89
N SER A 242 -38.08 41.27 -21.39
CA SER A 242 -37.42 40.96 -22.69
C SER A 242 -35.90 40.67 -22.43
N PRO A 243 -35.01 40.35 -23.42
CA PRO A 243 -35.17 39.71 -24.73
C PRO A 243 -34.37 38.37 -24.86
N ALA A 244 -34.65 37.67 -25.95
CA ALA A 244 -34.29 36.27 -26.22
C ALA A 244 -32.80 35.99 -26.49
N LYS A 245 -32.32 34.88 -25.92
CA LYS A 245 -31.17 34.09 -26.39
C LYS A 245 -31.44 33.54 -27.79
N ALA A 246 -30.42 33.56 -28.64
CA ALA A 246 -30.38 32.80 -29.89
C ALA A 246 -30.56 31.29 -29.59
N PRO A 247 -31.10 30.50 -30.54
CA PRO A 247 -31.30 29.07 -30.35
C PRO A 247 -29.96 28.38 -30.13
N ILE A 248 -29.95 27.40 -29.23
CA ILE A 248 -28.86 26.47 -29.00
C ILE A 248 -28.60 25.75 -30.33
N GLU A 249 -27.52 26.12 -31.01
CA GLU A 249 -26.89 25.28 -32.02
C GLU A 249 -26.37 24.04 -31.32
N ASN A 250 -26.68 22.87 -31.90
CA ASN A 250 -26.09 21.60 -31.49
C ASN A 250 -24.57 21.75 -31.46
N GLU A 251 -23.98 21.65 -30.27
CA GLU A 251 -22.54 21.58 -30.09
C GLU A 251 -22.00 20.47 -30.99
N THR A 252 -21.23 20.91 -31.97
CA THR A 252 -20.29 20.12 -32.74
C THR A 252 -19.53 19.20 -31.80
N ALA A 253 -19.46 17.90 -32.13
CA ALA A 253 -18.57 16.96 -31.48
C ALA A 253 -17.19 17.61 -31.36
N SER A 254 -16.73 17.80 -30.12
CA SER A 254 -15.38 18.27 -29.82
C SER A 254 -14.38 17.41 -30.58
N GLU A 255 -13.34 18.04 -31.13
CA GLU A 255 -12.27 17.33 -31.82
C GLU A 255 -11.73 16.20 -30.92
N PRO A 256 -11.37 15.03 -31.47
CA PRO A 256 -10.81 13.95 -30.66
C PRO A 256 -9.56 14.42 -29.89
N VAL A 257 -9.58 14.26 -28.57
CA VAL A 257 -8.48 14.61 -27.66
C VAL A 257 -7.82 13.34 -27.14
N THR A 258 -6.49 13.31 -27.14
CA THR A 258 -5.72 12.22 -26.52
C THR A 258 -4.94 12.75 -25.31
N LEU A 259 -5.42 12.31 -24.14
CA LEU A 259 -4.81 12.33 -22.81
C LEU A 259 -3.54 11.47 -22.73
N THR A 260 -2.35 11.98 -22.44
CA THR A 260 -1.27 11.13 -21.91
C THR A 260 -1.16 11.30 -20.40
N PHE A 261 -1.22 10.20 -19.65
CA PHE A 261 -1.09 10.20 -18.19
C PHE A 261 0.01 9.24 -17.75
N SER A 262 1.08 9.77 -17.16
CA SER A 262 2.15 8.95 -16.58
C SER A 262 1.97 8.73 -15.07
N THR A 263 2.08 7.47 -14.65
CA THR A 263 1.96 7.04 -13.23
C THR A 263 2.97 5.93 -12.92
N TYR A 264 3.58 5.95 -11.73
CA TYR A 264 4.44 4.86 -11.28
C TYR A 264 3.66 3.77 -10.54
N PHE A 265 2.41 4.07 -10.20
CA PHE A 265 1.52 3.18 -9.47
C PHE A 265 0.18 3.00 -10.22
N LEU A 266 0.12 2.05 -11.15
CA LEU A 266 -1.11 1.78 -11.91
C LEU A 266 -2.06 0.82 -11.18
N SER A 267 -2.99 1.36 -10.41
CA SER A 267 -4.03 0.59 -9.72
C SER A 267 -5.15 0.10 -10.66
N ASP A 268 -5.87 -0.95 -10.26
CA ASP A 268 -7.07 -1.40 -10.98
C ASP A 268 -8.22 -0.39 -10.86
N GLN A 269 -8.26 0.40 -9.77
CA GLN A 269 -9.18 1.53 -9.64
C GLN A 269 -8.92 2.58 -10.72
N MET A 270 -7.65 2.95 -10.95
CA MET A 270 -7.27 3.90 -12.00
C MET A 270 -7.70 3.42 -13.40
N LYS A 271 -7.46 2.14 -13.72
CA LYS A 271 -7.90 1.56 -15.01
C LYS A 271 -9.42 1.59 -15.17
N THR A 272 -10.14 1.33 -14.08
CA THR A 272 -11.61 1.37 -14.05
C THR A 272 -12.13 2.79 -14.26
N ALA A 273 -11.53 3.76 -13.56
CA ALA A 273 -11.85 5.18 -13.68
C ALA A 273 -11.61 5.68 -15.12
N VAL A 274 -10.48 5.34 -15.74
CA VAL A 274 -10.20 5.65 -17.16
C VAL A 274 -11.27 5.09 -18.08
N THR A 275 -11.59 3.79 -17.94
CA THR A 275 -12.62 3.15 -18.79
C THR A 275 -13.98 3.83 -18.65
N LYS A 276 -14.34 4.22 -17.42
CA LYS A 276 -15.59 4.93 -17.14
C LYS A 276 -15.59 6.33 -17.74
N TYR A 277 -14.50 7.07 -17.58
CA TYR A 277 -14.35 8.40 -18.15
C TYR A 277 -14.48 8.38 -19.68
N GLU A 278 -13.74 7.52 -20.38
CA GLU A 278 -13.82 7.38 -21.85
C GLU A 278 -15.22 6.97 -22.32
N SER A 279 -15.96 6.18 -21.52
CA SER A 279 -17.35 5.83 -21.85
C SER A 279 -18.32 7.01 -21.75
N MET A 280 -18.03 7.97 -20.86
CA MET A 280 -18.81 9.20 -20.67
C MET A 280 -18.37 10.31 -21.63
N HIS A 281 -17.11 10.28 -22.07
CA HIS A 281 -16.46 11.27 -22.92
C HIS A 281 -15.86 10.58 -24.16
N PRO A 282 -16.69 10.14 -25.13
CA PRO A 282 -16.25 9.29 -26.25
C PRO A 282 -15.28 9.98 -27.23
N ASN A 283 -15.14 11.30 -27.14
CA ASN A 283 -14.17 12.11 -27.88
C ASN A 283 -12.80 12.19 -27.19
N VAL A 284 -12.64 11.62 -25.99
CA VAL A 284 -11.42 11.67 -25.19
C VAL A 284 -10.86 10.26 -25.07
N THR A 285 -9.55 10.12 -25.24
CA THR A 285 -8.82 8.87 -25.01
C THR A 285 -7.72 9.13 -23.99
N ILE A 286 -7.60 8.30 -22.96
CA ILE A 286 -6.55 8.39 -21.94
C ILE A 286 -5.52 7.28 -22.15
N GLN A 287 -4.35 7.65 -22.64
CA GLN A 287 -3.18 6.80 -22.78
C GLN A 287 -2.39 6.78 -21.47
N LEU A 288 -2.58 5.71 -20.71
CA LEU A 288 -1.81 5.43 -19.50
C LEU A 288 -0.38 4.98 -19.85
N GLN A 289 0.61 5.68 -19.30
CA GLN A 289 2.03 5.33 -19.35
C GLN A 289 2.47 4.95 -17.94
N ALA A 290 2.69 3.66 -17.70
CA ALA A 290 3.01 3.20 -16.35
C ALA A 290 4.15 2.20 -16.33
N THR A 291 4.97 2.30 -15.28
CA THR A 291 5.85 1.21 -14.86
C THR A 291 5.07 0.25 -13.97
N PRO A 292 5.40 -1.06 -13.97
CA PRO A 292 4.77 -1.99 -13.03
C PRO A 292 5.00 -1.54 -11.58
N SER A 293 3.93 -1.53 -10.77
CA SER A 293 4.01 -1.18 -9.35
C SER A 293 4.79 -2.20 -8.50
N TYR A 294 5.00 -3.41 -9.04
CA TYR A 294 5.68 -4.51 -8.34
C TYR A 294 6.63 -5.27 -9.28
N GLY A 295 7.82 -5.60 -8.77
CA GLY A 295 8.75 -6.55 -9.37
C GLY A 295 8.64 -7.94 -8.75
N LYS A 296 9.35 -8.92 -9.31
CA LYS A 296 9.51 -10.27 -8.72
C LYS A 296 10.23 -10.25 -7.37
N ASP A 297 10.99 -9.19 -7.11
CA ASP A 297 11.73 -8.89 -5.89
C ASP A 297 11.82 -7.37 -5.67
N LEU A 298 12.42 -6.96 -4.55
CA LEU A 298 12.56 -5.55 -4.17
C LEU A 298 13.48 -4.78 -5.13
N ASP A 299 14.50 -5.43 -5.70
CA ASP A 299 15.44 -4.80 -6.62
C ASP A 299 14.77 -4.47 -7.96
N GLU A 300 13.95 -5.37 -8.49
CA GLU A 300 13.19 -5.14 -9.72
C GLU A 300 12.10 -4.08 -9.51
N ALA A 301 11.44 -4.06 -8.35
CA ALA A 301 10.51 -2.99 -7.99
C ALA A 301 11.21 -1.62 -7.92
N ALA A 302 12.40 -1.56 -7.31
CA ALA A 302 13.22 -0.36 -7.28
C ALA A 302 13.65 0.08 -8.68
N ALA A 303 14.01 -0.86 -9.57
CA ALA A 303 14.38 -0.55 -10.94
C ALA A 303 13.21 0.02 -11.76
N TYR A 304 11.97 -0.45 -11.54
CA TYR A 304 10.78 0.14 -12.17
C TYR A 304 10.54 1.57 -11.68
N ARG A 305 10.64 1.79 -10.37
CA ARG A 305 10.53 3.14 -9.78
C ARG A 305 11.58 4.09 -10.35
N GLU A 306 12.82 3.63 -10.46
CA GLU A 306 13.92 4.41 -11.05
C GLU A 306 13.70 4.70 -12.54
N THR A 307 13.16 3.72 -13.28
CA THR A 307 12.81 3.90 -14.69
C THR A 307 11.74 4.99 -14.85
N PHE A 308 10.71 5.01 -14.00
CA PHE A 308 9.71 6.06 -14.02
C PHE A 308 10.33 7.42 -13.69
N LEU A 309 11.11 7.50 -12.60
CA LEU A 309 11.77 8.72 -12.16
C LEU A 309 12.60 9.33 -13.30
N THR A 310 13.51 8.54 -13.87
CA THR A 310 14.46 9.00 -14.89
C THR A 310 13.78 9.37 -16.21
N SER A 311 12.90 8.50 -16.73
CA SER A 311 12.27 8.72 -18.04
C SER A 311 11.26 9.87 -18.02
N THR A 312 10.42 9.95 -16.98
CA THR A 312 9.41 11.00 -16.83
C THR A 312 10.07 12.35 -16.57
N ASN A 313 11.09 12.40 -15.69
CA ASN A 313 11.85 13.63 -15.44
C ASN A 313 12.51 14.15 -16.72
N ALA A 314 13.21 13.29 -17.47
CA ALA A 314 13.82 13.68 -18.74
C ALA A 314 12.79 14.22 -19.75
N ALA A 315 11.61 13.61 -19.83
CA ALA A 315 10.54 14.04 -20.74
C ALA A 315 9.97 15.41 -20.35
N ILE A 316 9.67 15.63 -19.06
CA ILE A 316 9.16 16.91 -18.53
C ILE A 316 10.17 18.03 -18.77
N LEU A 317 11.44 17.81 -18.41
CA LEU A 317 12.51 18.80 -18.60
C LEU A 317 12.75 19.13 -20.08
N ALA A 318 12.54 18.18 -20.99
CA ALA A 318 12.61 18.39 -22.43
C ALA A 318 11.37 19.09 -23.03
N GLY A 319 10.36 19.42 -22.21
CA GLY A 319 9.09 19.99 -22.68
C GLY A 319 8.21 19.01 -23.46
N LYS A 320 8.52 17.71 -23.39
CA LYS A 320 7.80 16.61 -24.08
C LYS A 320 7.15 15.64 -23.08
N GLY A 321 6.96 16.08 -21.85
CA GLY A 321 6.31 15.29 -20.80
C GLY A 321 4.86 14.96 -21.14
N PRO A 322 4.26 14.01 -20.43
CA PRO A 322 2.84 13.68 -20.56
C PRO A 322 1.95 14.89 -20.21
N ASP A 323 0.65 14.81 -20.55
CA ASP A 323 -0.32 15.86 -20.21
C ASP A 323 -0.60 15.89 -18.70
N LEU A 324 -0.78 14.70 -18.10
CA LEU A 324 -0.89 14.49 -16.67
C LEU A 324 0.28 13.64 -16.16
N VAL A 325 0.73 13.92 -14.96
CA VAL A 325 1.81 13.16 -14.32
C VAL A 325 1.58 13.03 -12.82
N GLU A 326 1.75 11.81 -12.30
CA GLU A 326 1.83 11.54 -10.87
C GLU A 326 3.19 11.98 -10.31
N MET A 327 3.18 12.78 -9.25
CA MET A 327 4.30 13.60 -8.79
C MET A 327 4.95 13.13 -7.50
N ASP A 328 4.38 12.14 -6.82
CA ASP A 328 4.78 11.71 -5.48
C ASP A 328 6.28 11.40 -5.36
N ILE A 329 6.90 10.97 -6.45
CA ILE A 329 8.31 10.55 -6.46
C ILE A 329 9.16 11.43 -7.38
N LEU A 330 8.57 12.48 -7.96
CA LEU A 330 9.25 13.40 -8.87
C LEU A 330 9.60 14.71 -8.14
N PRO A 331 10.63 15.45 -8.61
CA PRO A 331 11.04 16.72 -8.01
C PRO A 331 10.06 17.86 -8.35
N ILE A 332 8.86 17.84 -7.77
CA ILE A 332 7.78 18.79 -8.05
C ILE A 332 8.20 20.26 -7.87
N GLU A 333 9.05 20.57 -6.88
CA GLU A 333 9.61 21.91 -6.66
C GLU A 333 10.42 22.40 -7.87
N ALA A 334 11.32 21.56 -8.37
CA ALA A 334 12.14 21.91 -9.52
C ALA A 334 11.31 22.14 -10.79
N TYR A 335 10.16 21.46 -10.91
CA TYR A 335 9.24 21.67 -12.02
C TYR A 335 8.42 22.95 -11.86
N ALA A 336 7.94 23.24 -10.65
CA ALA A 336 7.22 24.46 -10.32
C ALA A 336 8.08 25.71 -10.55
N ASP A 337 9.31 25.72 -10.02
CA ASP A 337 10.26 26.84 -10.17
C ASP A 337 10.65 27.11 -11.64
N ARG A 338 10.58 26.07 -12.49
CA ARG A 338 10.82 26.17 -13.95
C ARG A 338 9.53 26.41 -14.75
N HIS A 339 8.40 26.62 -14.08
CA HIS A 339 7.08 26.80 -14.69
C HIS A 339 6.68 25.68 -15.67
N LEU A 340 7.10 24.44 -15.38
CA LEU A 340 6.78 23.26 -16.19
C LEU A 340 5.42 22.64 -15.83
N LEU A 341 4.78 23.14 -14.78
CA LEU A 341 3.48 22.70 -14.31
C LEU A 341 2.50 23.86 -14.28
N VAL A 342 1.24 23.53 -14.52
CA VAL A 342 0.15 24.47 -14.37
C VAL A 342 -0.07 24.75 -12.89
N ASN A 343 -0.24 26.03 -12.52
CA ASN A 343 -0.80 26.39 -11.22
C ASN A 343 -2.30 26.06 -11.23
N LEU A 344 -2.67 24.98 -10.56
CA LEU A 344 -4.03 24.45 -10.56
C LEU A 344 -5.00 25.34 -9.80
N GLN A 345 -4.50 26.22 -8.92
CA GLN A 345 -5.34 27.22 -8.26
C GLN A 345 -6.02 28.16 -9.26
N ASP A 346 -5.32 28.52 -10.36
CA ASP A 346 -5.86 29.39 -11.40
C ASP A 346 -6.98 28.68 -12.19
N ILE A 347 -6.79 27.39 -12.48
CA ILE A 347 -7.82 26.58 -13.13
C ILE A 347 -9.03 26.38 -12.21
N MET A 348 -8.81 26.00 -10.95
CA MET A 348 -9.87 25.83 -9.94
C MET A 348 -10.70 27.10 -9.77
N SER A 349 -10.04 28.27 -9.71
CA SER A 349 -10.73 29.56 -9.55
C SER A 349 -11.49 29.99 -10.80
N GLY A 350 -11.05 29.53 -11.98
CA GLY A 350 -11.71 29.81 -13.26
C GLY A 350 -12.86 28.86 -13.61
N ASP A 351 -12.99 27.73 -12.91
CA ASP A 351 -13.98 26.70 -13.19
C ASP A 351 -15.18 26.79 -12.25
N ALA A 352 -16.30 27.30 -12.76
CA ALA A 352 -17.52 27.47 -11.97
C ALA A 352 -18.19 26.13 -11.56
N SER A 353 -17.83 24.99 -12.16
CA SER A 353 -18.33 23.68 -11.71
C SER A 353 -17.58 23.14 -10.51
N PHE A 354 -16.37 23.64 -10.24
CA PHE A 354 -15.53 23.17 -9.17
C PHE A 354 -15.89 23.86 -7.85
N HIS A 355 -16.29 23.08 -6.85
CA HIS A 355 -16.67 23.57 -5.53
C HIS A 355 -15.64 23.10 -4.50
N SER A 356 -14.70 23.98 -4.12
CA SER A 356 -13.60 23.62 -3.21
C SER A 356 -14.07 23.07 -1.85
N GLN A 357 -15.27 23.45 -1.39
CA GLN A 357 -15.85 23.00 -0.12
C GLN A 357 -16.25 21.52 -0.11
N ASP A 358 -16.35 20.88 -1.28
CA ASP A 358 -16.58 19.44 -1.40
C ASP A 358 -15.31 18.62 -1.09
N TYR A 359 -14.18 19.29 -0.89
CA TYR A 359 -12.87 18.71 -0.64
C TYR A 359 -12.30 19.15 0.72
N PHE A 360 -11.29 18.44 1.21
CA PHE A 360 -10.53 18.90 2.37
C PHE A 360 -9.65 20.10 2.01
N THR A 361 -10.22 21.30 2.13
CA THR A 361 -9.55 22.57 1.80
C THR A 361 -8.31 22.82 2.63
N ASN A 362 -8.29 22.39 3.90
CA ASN A 362 -7.09 22.47 4.74
C ASN A 362 -5.91 21.68 4.14
N ILE A 363 -6.16 20.56 3.47
CA ILE A 363 -5.13 19.78 2.79
C ILE A 363 -4.72 20.48 1.48
N LEU A 364 -5.68 20.85 0.64
CA LEU A 364 -5.39 21.53 -0.65
C LEU A 364 -4.68 22.88 -0.48
N ASP A 365 -5.07 23.65 0.54
CA ASP A 365 -4.51 24.97 0.79
C ASP A 365 -3.08 24.91 1.35
N ASN A 366 -2.72 23.80 2.00
CA ASN A 366 -1.39 23.60 2.57
C ASN A 366 -0.50 22.66 1.75
N ALA A 367 -1.02 21.96 0.74
CA ALA A 367 -0.25 21.18 -0.24
C ALA A 367 0.38 22.06 -1.36
N ARG A 368 0.81 23.27 -1.03
CA ARG A 368 1.29 24.28 -1.98
C ARG A 368 2.81 24.40 -1.96
N LEU A 369 3.38 24.80 -3.09
CA LEU A 369 4.81 25.11 -3.23
C LEU A 369 4.95 26.58 -3.59
N ASN A 370 5.74 27.31 -2.79
CA ASN A 370 6.03 28.73 -2.98
C ASN A 370 4.77 29.58 -3.24
N ASP A 371 4.42 29.77 -4.50
CA ASP A 371 3.38 30.65 -5.02
C ASP A 371 2.12 29.94 -5.55
N GLY A 372 2.06 28.60 -5.56
CA GLY A 372 0.95 27.89 -6.22
C GLY A 372 0.74 26.43 -5.83
N LEU A 373 -0.33 25.86 -6.38
CA LEU A 373 -0.72 24.46 -6.25
C LEU A 373 -0.41 23.73 -7.56
N TYR A 374 0.70 22.98 -7.59
CA TYR A 374 1.22 22.38 -8.83
C TYR A 374 0.89 20.89 -8.99
N GLY A 375 0.13 20.33 -8.05
CA GLY A 375 -0.46 19.00 -8.13
C GLY A 375 -1.67 18.91 -7.22
N ILE A 376 -2.62 18.05 -7.56
CA ILE A 376 -3.77 17.74 -6.70
C ILE A 376 -3.57 16.36 -6.11
N PRO A 377 -3.52 16.21 -4.78
CA PRO A 377 -3.55 14.90 -4.15
C PRO A 377 -4.91 14.25 -4.39
N LEU A 378 -4.93 13.03 -4.93
CA LEU A 378 -6.15 12.20 -4.92
C LEU A 378 -6.41 11.67 -3.51
N TYR A 379 -5.34 11.37 -2.77
CA TYR A 379 -5.39 10.83 -1.43
C TYR A 379 -4.45 11.57 -0.48
N PHE A 380 -4.67 11.42 0.81
CA PHE A 380 -3.75 11.89 1.85
C PHE A 380 -3.78 10.97 3.06
N TYR A 381 -2.76 11.10 3.91
CA TYR A 381 -2.59 10.38 5.16
C TYR A 381 -2.33 11.39 6.28
N LEU A 382 -2.55 11.00 7.53
CA LEU A 382 -2.07 11.80 8.66
C LEU A 382 -0.73 11.30 9.16
N ASP A 383 0.15 12.21 9.49
CA ASP A 383 1.43 11.91 10.12
C ASP A 383 1.40 12.38 11.57
N GLY A 384 1.98 11.58 12.47
CA GLY A 384 1.97 11.87 13.89
C GLY A 384 2.41 10.69 14.74
N LEU A 385 2.26 10.90 16.05
CA LEU A 385 2.57 9.91 17.06
C LEU A 385 1.25 9.34 17.61
N LEU A 386 0.95 8.08 17.31
CA LEU A 386 -0.15 7.38 17.97
C LEU A 386 0.25 7.13 19.43
N GLY A 387 -0.50 7.70 20.37
CA GLY A 387 -0.19 7.59 21.79
C GLY A 387 -1.24 6.80 22.58
N ASP A 388 -0.75 6.03 23.55
CA ASP A 388 -1.57 5.36 24.57
C ASP A 388 -1.96 6.37 25.66
N THR A 389 -3.12 7.03 25.49
CA THR A 389 -3.55 8.06 26.44
C THR A 389 -3.78 7.50 27.83
N ALA A 390 -4.28 6.26 27.94
CA ALA A 390 -4.53 5.63 29.22
C ALA A 390 -3.22 5.36 29.98
N ALA A 391 -2.15 4.94 29.29
CA ALA A 391 -0.84 4.77 29.90
C ALA A 391 -0.17 6.11 30.23
N ILE A 392 -0.28 7.11 29.36
CA ILE A 392 0.27 8.46 29.56
C ILE A 392 -0.41 9.14 30.77
N ASP A 393 -1.74 9.16 30.82
CA ASP A 393 -2.51 9.85 31.86
C ASP A 393 -2.21 9.30 33.27
N LYS A 394 -2.00 7.98 33.39
CA LYS A 394 -1.61 7.34 34.65
C LYS A 394 -0.30 7.88 35.23
N THR A 395 0.59 8.42 34.40
CA THR A 395 1.87 8.97 34.86
C THR A 395 1.75 10.39 35.44
N GLY A 396 0.67 11.11 35.09
CA GLY A 396 0.50 12.53 35.38
C GLY A 396 1.53 13.44 34.69
N VAL A 397 2.27 12.96 33.69
CA VAL A 397 3.18 13.77 32.88
C VAL A 397 2.34 14.63 31.91
N PRO A 398 2.44 15.97 31.97
CA PRO A 398 1.72 16.81 31.02
C PRO A 398 2.35 16.70 29.63
N ILE A 399 1.52 16.46 28.62
CA ILE A 399 1.92 16.47 27.20
C ILE A 399 1.22 17.65 26.52
N ASN A 400 2.01 18.56 25.93
CA ASN A 400 1.51 19.65 25.09
C ASN A 400 2.03 19.47 23.66
N ASP A 401 1.36 18.65 22.88
CA ASP A 401 1.73 18.39 21.49
C ASP A 401 1.40 19.53 20.53
N SER A 402 0.65 20.55 20.96
CA SER A 402 0.37 21.72 20.10
C SER A 402 1.59 22.63 19.90
N ASP A 403 2.59 22.54 20.77
CA ASP A 403 3.78 23.40 20.77
C ASP A 403 4.94 22.70 21.50
N TRP A 404 5.50 21.66 20.89
CA TRP A 404 6.61 20.89 21.45
C TRP A 404 7.70 20.63 20.42
N THR A 405 8.95 20.78 20.86
CA THR A 405 10.13 20.39 20.09
C THR A 405 10.52 18.95 20.40
N TRP A 406 11.44 18.39 19.61
CA TRP A 406 12.02 17.09 19.94
C TRP A 406 12.72 17.06 21.30
N ASN A 407 13.29 18.17 21.75
CA ASN A 407 13.85 18.28 23.11
C ASN A 407 12.77 18.15 24.18
N ASP A 408 11.63 18.83 24.00
CA ASP A 408 10.48 18.72 24.90
C ASP A 408 9.91 17.29 24.89
N PHE A 409 9.82 16.66 23.71
CA PHE A 409 9.44 15.26 23.56
C PHE A 409 10.38 14.34 24.34
N MET A 410 11.69 14.50 24.24
CA MET A 410 12.66 13.66 24.95
C MET A 410 12.58 13.84 26.47
N ASP A 411 12.36 15.06 26.94
CA ASP A 411 12.15 15.32 28.36
C ASP A 411 10.86 14.68 28.87
N ALA A 412 9.78 14.74 28.09
CA ALA A 412 8.55 14.01 28.37
C ALA A 412 8.77 12.49 28.36
N ALA A 413 9.47 11.95 27.36
CA ALA A 413 9.79 10.54 27.22
C ALA A 413 10.56 10.00 28.43
N LYS A 414 11.58 10.73 28.91
CA LYS A 414 12.32 10.39 30.13
C LYS A 414 11.41 10.38 31.37
N GLN A 415 10.53 11.38 31.50
CA GLN A 415 9.58 11.42 32.62
C GLN A 415 8.57 10.28 32.57
N LEU A 416 8.06 9.94 31.38
CA LEU A 416 7.14 8.82 31.16
C LEU A 416 7.80 7.50 31.55
N GLN A 417 9.03 7.25 31.08
CA GLN A 417 9.82 6.07 31.43
C GLN A 417 10.07 5.94 32.95
N GLN A 418 10.29 7.07 33.64
CA GLN A 418 10.55 7.10 35.08
C GLN A 418 9.29 6.88 35.93
N LYS A 419 8.17 7.48 35.52
CA LYS A 419 6.93 7.51 36.31
C LYS A 419 5.93 6.41 35.94
N GLY A 420 6.05 5.84 34.75
CA GLY A 420 5.06 4.92 34.22
C GLY A 420 5.55 3.48 34.04
N GLU A 421 4.69 2.67 33.44
CA GLU A 421 4.88 1.22 33.29
C GLU A 421 5.70 0.81 32.06
N TYR A 422 5.79 1.65 31.02
CA TYR A 422 6.54 1.31 29.79
C TYR A 422 7.97 1.83 29.88
N LYS A 423 8.91 1.01 29.42
CA LYS A 423 10.31 1.39 29.30
C LYS A 423 10.59 2.16 28.02
N THR A 424 9.89 1.78 26.96
CA THR A 424 9.98 2.41 25.65
C THR A 424 9.04 3.61 25.58
N ALA A 425 9.56 4.74 25.11
CA ALA A 425 8.76 5.92 24.82
C ALA A 425 8.25 5.93 23.39
N LEU A 426 9.10 5.63 22.41
CA LEU A 426 8.79 5.73 20.99
C LEU A 426 9.13 4.43 20.25
N ILE A 427 8.28 4.04 19.32
CA ILE A 427 8.60 3.06 18.28
C ILE A 427 8.90 3.82 16.99
N SER A 428 10.13 3.70 16.47
CA SER A 428 10.55 4.30 15.19
C SER A 428 11.82 3.63 14.65
N GLU A 429 12.23 3.98 13.43
CA GLU A 429 13.52 3.59 12.87
C GLU A 429 14.54 4.69 13.20
N PRO A 430 15.71 4.37 13.77
CA PRO A 430 16.70 5.38 14.15
C PRO A 430 17.12 6.31 13.00
N SER A 431 17.27 5.76 11.80
CA SER A 431 17.68 6.53 10.61
C SER A 431 16.59 7.50 10.13
N VAL A 432 15.31 7.15 10.32
CA VAL A 432 14.16 8.01 10.01
C VAL A 432 14.07 9.12 11.03
N LEU A 433 14.15 8.78 12.32
CA LEU A 433 14.14 9.77 13.40
C LEU A 433 15.28 10.79 13.28
N LEU A 434 16.49 10.36 12.90
CA LEU A 434 17.60 11.28 12.63
C LEU A 434 17.27 12.23 11.47
N SER A 435 16.66 11.73 10.40
CA SER A 435 16.25 12.56 9.26
C SER A 435 15.25 13.64 9.70
N GLU A 436 14.24 13.28 10.48
CA GLU A 436 13.22 14.20 11.03
C GLU A 436 13.88 15.28 11.91
N LEU A 437 14.70 14.87 12.88
CA LEU A 437 15.48 15.79 13.72
C LEU A 437 16.35 16.75 12.91
N THR A 438 16.91 16.28 11.80
CA THR A 438 17.78 17.09 10.94
C THR A 438 17.01 18.13 10.16
N VAL A 439 15.82 17.80 9.64
CA VAL A 439 14.95 18.76 8.93
C VAL A 439 14.59 19.93 9.84
N ASP A 440 14.22 19.64 11.09
CA ASP A 440 13.85 20.67 12.07
C ASP A 440 15.02 21.60 12.44
N ASN A 441 16.24 21.05 12.44
CA ASN A 441 17.46 21.79 12.74
C ASN A 441 18.17 22.34 11.48
N PHE A 442 17.60 22.14 10.29
CA PHE A 442 18.24 22.47 9.01
C PHE A 442 18.61 23.94 8.92
N THR A 443 17.74 24.82 9.40
CA THR A 443 18.02 26.26 9.43
C THR A 443 19.27 26.60 10.25
N GLN A 444 19.53 25.91 11.36
CA GLN A 444 20.73 26.11 12.17
C GLN A 444 21.96 25.54 11.44
N LEU A 445 21.83 24.34 10.88
CA LEU A 445 22.88 23.67 10.10
C LEU A 445 23.35 24.46 8.85
N VAL A 446 22.51 25.40 8.37
CA VAL A 446 22.78 26.21 7.17
C VAL A 446 23.04 27.69 7.49
N LYS A 447 22.29 28.32 8.41
CA LYS A 447 22.41 29.77 8.68
C LYS A 447 23.68 30.15 9.43
N GLU A 448 24.22 29.28 10.29
CA GLU A 448 25.41 29.60 11.08
C GLU A 448 26.69 29.80 10.22
N LYS A 449 26.61 29.51 8.92
CA LYS A 449 27.77 29.50 8.00
C LYS A 449 27.51 30.25 6.68
N ASN A 450 26.72 31.33 6.68
CA ASN A 450 26.43 32.12 5.48
C ASN A 450 25.78 31.31 4.33
N GLY A 451 24.98 30.28 4.63
CA GLY A 451 24.35 29.42 3.62
C GLY A 451 25.17 28.19 3.22
N GLU A 452 26.37 28.01 3.77
CA GLU A 452 27.15 26.76 3.62
C GLU A 452 26.52 25.66 4.47
N ARG A 453 26.17 24.51 3.86
CA ARG A 453 25.55 23.39 4.57
C ARG A 453 26.64 22.52 5.20
N LYS A 454 26.65 22.37 6.53
CA LYS A 454 27.66 21.60 7.28
C LYS A 454 27.09 20.42 8.04
N PHE A 455 26.84 19.34 7.31
CA PHE A 455 26.54 18.02 7.85
C PHE A 455 27.76 17.28 8.39
N ASP A 456 28.97 17.84 8.28
CA ASP A 456 30.17 17.37 9.00
C ASP A 456 30.44 18.15 10.30
N SER A 457 29.48 18.98 10.74
CA SER A 457 29.60 19.79 11.95
C SER A 457 29.31 19.00 13.24
N ASP A 458 29.82 19.53 14.36
CA ASP A 458 29.50 19.03 15.70
C ASP A 458 27.99 19.02 15.95
N SER A 459 27.25 20.03 15.47
CA SER A 459 25.78 20.09 15.61
C SER A 459 25.06 18.90 14.96
N PHE A 460 25.49 18.46 13.77
CA PHE A 460 24.89 17.28 13.13
C PHE A 460 25.33 15.98 13.84
N ILE A 461 26.58 15.91 14.28
CA ILE A 461 27.10 14.77 15.07
C ILE A 461 26.32 14.65 16.40
N ASP A 462 25.98 15.77 17.03
CA ASP A 462 25.19 15.80 18.26
C ASP A 462 23.78 15.24 18.04
N LEU A 463 23.14 15.50 16.89
CA LEU A 463 21.85 14.87 16.53
C LEU A 463 21.99 13.34 16.39
N ILE A 464 23.08 12.87 15.75
CA ILE A 464 23.37 11.43 15.66
C ILE A 464 23.50 10.81 17.07
N HIS A 465 24.25 11.47 17.95
CA HIS A 465 24.42 11.03 19.34
C HIS A 465 23.13 11.10 20.15
N GLN A 466 22.27 12.08 19.88
CA GLN A 466 20.99 12.24 20.54
C GLN A 466 20.06 11.05 20.26
N VAL A 467 19.92 10.65 18.99
CA VAL A 467 19.17 9.43 18.63
C VAL A 467 19.80 8.19 19.27
N LYS A 468 21.14 8.11 19.29
CA LYS A 468 21.82 6.99 19.95
C LYS A 468 21.55 6.92 21.45
N SER A 469 21.52 8.07 22.13
CA SER A 469 21.17 8.15 23.55
C SER A 469 19.76 7.63 23.78
N MET A 470 18.79 7.96 22.91
CA MET A 470 17.44 7.41 23.04
C MET A 470 17.40 5.88 22.94
N ILE A 471 18.24 5.28 22.09
CA ILE A 471 18.38 3.83 22.01
C ILE A 471 19.03 3.27 23.29
N ASP A 472 20.14 3.87 23.72
CA ASP A 472 20.92 3.40 24.88
C ASP A 472 20.17 3.54 26.21
N ASP A 473 19.35 4.59 26.33
CA ASP A 473 18.47 4.83 27.47
C ASP A 473 17.19 3.98 27.41
N GLY A 474 17.00 3.19 26.34
CA GLY A 474 15.83 2.34 26.13
C GLY A 474 14.53 3.11 25.83
N LEU A 475 14.63 4.39 25.47
CA LEU A 475 13.49 5.24 25.10
C LEU A 475 12.97 4.94 23.70
N LEU A 476 13.82 4.41 22.81
CA LEU A 476 13.46 4.07 21.43
C LEU A 476 13.48 2.55 21.23
N PHE A 477 12.38 1.98 20.73
CA PHE A 477 12.37 0.62 20.18
C PHE A 477 12.83 0.68 18.73
N ASP A 478 13.95 0.00 18.42
CA ASP A 478 14.58 0.03 17.11
C ASP A 478 13.93 -1.04 16.22
N MET A 479 13.04 -0.60 15.33
CA MET A 479 12.30 -1.51 14.42
C MET A 479 13.20 -2.38 13.53
N VAL A 480 14.44 -1.94 13.27
CA VAL A 480 15.40 -2.65 12.41
C VAL A 480 16.12 -3.72 13.22
N LYS A 481 16.59 -3.38 14.42
CA LYS A 481 17.39 -4.27 15.27
C LYS A 481 16.55 -5.25 16.08
N ASP A 482 15.45 -4.78 16.65
CA ASP A 482 14.65 -5.54 17.61
C ASP A 482 13.64 -6.47 16.91
N GLY A 483 13.72 -6.56 15.58
CA GLY A 483 13.01 -7.54 14.76
C GLY A 483 11.53 -7.23 14.64
N GLY A 484 11.15 -6.36 13.70
CA GLY A 484 9.74 -6.13 13.46
C GLY A 484 9.40 -5.37 12.19
N GLY A 485 10.16 -4.37 11.78
CA GLY A 485 9.68 -3.49 10.71
C GLY A 485 8.25 -2.97 10.95
N ARG A 486 7.69 -2.31 9.94
CA ARG A 486 6.34 -1.77 10.04
C ARG A 486 5.30 -2.89 9.99
N GLY A 487 4.39 -2.93 10.97
CA GLY A 487 3.21 -3.81 10.96
C GLY A 487 3.46 -5.26 11.37
N SER A 488 4.66 -5.62 11.82
CA SER A 488 4.88 -6.97 12.37
C SER A 488 4.20 -7.19 13.71
N ALA A 489 4.02 -8.48 14.03
CA ALA A 489 3.62 -8.91 15.36
C ALA A 489 4.51 -8.34 16.47
N THR A 490 5.83 -8.24 16.28
CA THR A 490 6.72 -7.69 17.31
C THR A 490 6.44 -6.22 17.57
N THR A 491 6.34 -5.40 16.52
CA THR A 491 6.03 -3.97 16.63
C THR A 491 4.66 -3.77 17.27
N LEU A 492 3.66 -4.55 16.87
CA LEU A 492 2.29 -4.47 17.41
C LEU A 492 2.16 -4.92 18.87
N GLN A 493 3.03 -5.82 19.33
CA GLN A 493 3.04 -6.31 20.72
C GLN A 493 3.94 -5.48 21.63
N THR A 494 4.75 -4.57 21.06
CA THR A 494 5.65 -3.72 21.83
C THR A 494 4.86 -2.69 22.62
N LYS A 495 5.10 -2.64 23.93
CA LYS A 495 4.50 -1.64 24.81
C LYS A 495 5.34 -0.37 24.82
N ALA A 496 4.86 0.67 24.17
CA ALA A 496 5.45 1.99 24.14
C ALA A 496 4.39 3.08 24.35
N TYR A 497 4.80 4.27 24.77
CA TYR A 497 3.89 5.39 24.94
C TYR A 497 3.42 5.98 23.60
N PHE A 498 4.31 5.98 22.60
CA PHE A 498 4.09 6.55 21.28
C PHE A 498 4.60 5.63 20.17
N ASN A 499 3.98 5.72 19.00
CA ASN A 499 4.43 5.07 17.77
C ASN A 499 4.31 6.02 16.59
N ALA A 500 5.44 6.19 15.90
CA ALA A 500 5.51 6.99 14.69
C ALA A 500 4.93 6.19 13.52
N TRP A 501 3.63 6.34 13.28
CA TRP A 501 2.89 5.58 12.29
C TRP A 501 1.94 6.49 11.48
N PRO A 502 2.14 6.61 10.16
CA PRO A 502 1.20 7.30 9.29
C PRO A 502 -0.16 6.63 9.33
N ILE A 503 -1.21 7.42 9.52
CA ILE A 503 -2.59 6.96 9.48
C ILE A 503 -3.06 7.03 8.04
N ASP A 504 -2.99 5.90 7.36
CA ASP A 504 -3.27 5.78 5.94
C ASP A 504 -4.66 5.21 5.61
N SER A 505 -5.40 4.82 6.63
CA SER A 505 -6.64 4.08 6.49
C SER A 505 -7.43 4.07 7.80
N PHE A 506 -8.74 3.83 7.72
CA PHE A 506 -9.57 3.62 8.91
C PHE A 506 -9.14 2.39 9.71
N GLU A 507 -8.73 1.32 9.01
CA GLU A 507 -8.19 0.12 9.64
C GLU A 507 -6.93 0.44 10.44
N SER A 508 -5.95 1.14 9.86
CA SER A 508 -4.72 1.48 10.57
C SER A 508 -5.01 2.31 11.83
N TYR A 509 -5.97 3.25 11.79
CA TYR A 509 -6.33 4.06 12.94
C TYR A 509 -7.08 3.27 14.03
N LEU A 510 -7.98 2.37 13.63
CA LEU A 510 -8.75 1.56 14.55
C LEU A 510 -7.90 0.44 15.18
N LEU A 511 -6.93 -0.12 14.43
CA LEU A 511 -6.00 -1.17 14.87
C LEU A 511 -4.81 -0.67 15.67
N ASN A 512 -4.08 0.33 15.17
CA ASN A 512 -2.81 0.76 15.76
C ASN A 512 -3.02 1.64 17.01
N GLY A 513 -4.24 1.71 17.50
CA GLY A 513 -4.50 2.26 18.81
C GLY A 513 -3.98 1.32 19.89
N PHE A 514 -2.85 1.70 20.50
CA PHE A 514 -2.17 1.04 21.63
C PHE A 514 -3.11 0.55 22.75
N ALA A 515 -4.32 1.11 22.85
CA ALA A 515 -5.34 0.76 23.82
C ALA A 515 -6.77 1.11 23.33
N GLU A 516 -7.76 0.83 24.16
CA GLU A 516 -9.14 1.35 24.01
C GLU A 516 -9.16 2.88 23.82
N GLN A 517 -8.18 3.60 24.40
CA GLN A 517 -8.04 5.05 24.30
C GLN A 517 -6.74 5.44 23.59
N THR A 518 -6.87 5.85 22.33
CA THR A 518 -5.75 6.32 21.50
C THR A 518 -6.03 7.73 21.02
N LYS A 519 -4.97 8.55 21.04
CA LYS A 519 -4.93 9.89 20.45
C LYS A 519 -3.80 9.93 19.42
N LEU A 520 -4.06 10.59 18.28
CA LEU A 520 -3.01 11.02 17.37
C LEU A 520 -2.43 12.34 17.92
N TYR A 521 -1.17 12.29 18.35
CA TYR A 521 -0.40 13.47 18.75
C TYR A 521 0.34 14.01 17.52
N THR A 522 0.57 15.31 17.47
CA THR A 522 1.39 15.91 16.40
C THR A 522 2.82 15.38 16.45
N MET A 523 3.55 15.48 15.34
CA MET A 523 5.01 15.31 15.41
C MET A 523 5.63 16.48 16.21
N PRO A 524 6.70 16.24 16.98
CA PRO A 524 7.49 17.34 17.52
C PRO A 524 8.02 18.23 16.40
N HIS A 525 8.03 19.54 16.62
CA HIS A 525 8.30 20.53 15.59
C HIS A 525 8.88 21.82 16.16
N PRO A 526 9.51 22.67 15.34
CA PRO A 526 9.97 23.98 15.78
C PRO A 526 8.79 24.88 16.15
N HIS A 527 8.90 25.62 17.26
CA HIS A 527 7.86 26.57 17.73
C HIS A 527 7.39 27.58 16.66
N SER A 528 8.17 27.81 15.60
CA SER A 528 7.81 28.69 14.50
C SER A 528 6.76 28.14 13.54
N TYR A 529 6.53 26.82 13.52
CA TYR A 529 5.57 26.19 12.60
C TYR A 529 4.12 26.44 13.03
N GLY A 530 3.88 26.70 14.32
CA GLY A 530 2.55 26.91 14.87
C GLY A 530 1.75 25.60 15.01
N ALA A 531 0.65 25.67 15.75
CA ALA A 531 -0.18 24.49 16.02
C ALA A 531 -0.83 23.93 14.74
N GLY A 532 -0.95 22.61 14.67
CA GLY A 532 -1.57 21.92 13.54
C GLY A 532 -1.14 20.47 13.43
N GLY A 533 -2.00 19.64 12.84
CA GLY A 533 -1.66 18.26 12.48
C GLY A 533 -0.78 18.21 11.22
N TYR A 534 -0.12 17.07 11.02
CA TYR A 534 0.71 16.80 9.86
C TYR A 534 -0.01 15.86 8.89
N PHE A 535 0.23 16.03 7.60
CA PHE A 535 -0.32 15.16 6.58
C PHE A 535 0.67 14.92 5.45
N SER A 536 0.60 13.75 4.85
CA SER A 536 1.29 13.41 3.60
C SER A 536 0.27 13.28 2.47
N THR A 537 0.68 13.60 1.25
CA THR A 537 -0.14 13.44 0.05
C THR A 537 0.20 12.12 -0.66
N PHE A 538 -0.79 11.53 -1.32
CA PHE A 538 -0.59 10.39 -2.22
C PHE A 538 -1.39 10.50 -3.51
N GLY A 539 -0.81 10.02 -4.61
CA GLY A 539 -1.39 10.13 -5.94
C GLY A 539 -1.51 11.59 -6.34
N MET A 540 -0.46 12.38 -6.15
CA MET A 540 -0.47 13.81 -6.44
C MET A 540 -0.31 14.04 -7.94
N VAL A 541 -1.38 14.46 -8.62
CA VAL A 541 -1.37 14.60 -10.08
C VAL A 541 -1.18 16.06 -10.50
N GLY A 542 -0.13 16.34 -11.25
CA GLY A 542 0.14 17.63 -11.88
C GLY A 542 -0.27 17.65 -13.35
N ILE A 543 -0.56 18.84 -13.88
CA ILE A 543 -0.80 19.07 -15.31
C ILE A 543 0.43 19.77 -15.90
N ASN A 544 0.96 19.21 -16.99
CA ASN A 544 2.10 19.78 -17.69
C ASN A 544 1.75 21.13 -18.33
N ALA A 545 2.53 22.17 -18.05
CA ALA A 545 2.33 23.52 -18.58
C ALA A 545 2.43 23.59 -20.11
N ASN A 546 3.12 22.64 -20.74
CA ASN A 546 3.24 22.54 -22.20
C ASN A 546 2.13 21.71 -22.86
N SER A 547 1.24 21.08 -22.08
CA SER A 547 0.11 20.34 -22.64
C SER A 547 -0.79 21.27 -23.48
N PRO A 548 -1.19 20.89 -24.71
CA PRO A 548 -2.17 21.63 -25.49
C PRO A 548 -3.61 21.44 -24.97
N HIS A 549 -3.84 20.50 -24.04
CA HIS A 549 -5.16 20.05 -23.62
C HIS A 549 -5.41 20.24 -22.10
N LYS A 550 -4.87 21.31 -21.51
CA LYS A 550 -4.93 21.58 -20.05
C LYS A 550 -6.34 21.52 -19.45
N GLN A 551 -7.33 22.05 -20.16
CA GLN A 551 -8.72 22.08 -19.67
C GLN A 551 -9.33 20.68 -19.66
N GLU A 552 -9.06 19.87 -20.67
CA GLU A 552 -9.53 18.48 -20.72
C GLU A 552 -8.78 17.62 -19.68
N ALA A 553 -7.47 17.84 -19.50
CA ALA A 553 -6.70 17.24 -18.41
C ALA A 553 -7.27 17.58 -17.03
N TRP A 554 -7.67 18.84 -16.82
CA TRP A 554 -8.35 19.26 -15.59
C TRP A 554 -9.68 18.55 -15.41
N LYS A 555 -10.51 18.42 -16.45
CA LYS A 555 -11.79 17.68 -16.37
C LYS A 555 -11.60 16.21 -16.03
N PHE A 556 -10.54 15.57 -16.53
CA PHE A 556 -10.21 14.21 -16.12
C PHE A 556 -9.76 14.16 -14.65
N LEU A 557 -8.96 15.12 -14.19
CA LEU A 557 -8.53 15.19 -12.78
C LEU A 557 -9.69 15.48 -11.82
N GLU A 558 -10.60 16.39 -12.17
CA GLU A 558 -11.86 16.64 -11.46
C GLU A 558 -12.66 15.34 -11.34
N PHE A 559 -12.82 14.60 -12.45
CA PHE A 559 -13.47 13.31 -12.44
C PHE A 559 -12.80 12.29 -11.52
N LEU A 560 -11.46 12.21 -11.49
CA LEU A 560 -10.75 11.25 -10.62
C LEU A 560 -11.06 11.49 -9.14
N MET A 561 -11.11 12.74 -8.70
CA MET A 561 -11.46 13.06 -7.31
C MET A 561 -12.94 12.78 -7.00
N ASP A 562 -13.82 12.89 -8.00
CA ASP A 562 -15.28 12.73 -7.85
C ASP A 562 -15.76 11.28 -7.98
N ASP A 563 -15.15 10.51 -8.89
CA ASP A 563 -15.52 9.14 -9.20
C ASP A 563 -15.20 8.21 -8.03
N GLU A 564 -14.15 8.53 -7.28
CA GLU A 564 -13.82 7.84 -6.05
C GLU A 564 -14.99 7.86 -5.06
N ALA A 565 -15.66 9.00 -4.89
CA ALA A 565 -16.85 9.14 -4.04
C ALA A 565 -18.01 8.20 -4.47
N LYS A 566 -18.07 7.85 -5.76
CA LYS A 566 -19.18 7.13 -6.39
C LYS A 566 -18.91 5.64 -6.58
N THR A 567 -17.64 5.21 -6.49
CA THR A 567 -17.20 3.83 -6.77
C THR A 567 -17.00 2.99 -5.51
N ILE A 568 -17.04 3.59 -4.32
CA ILE A 568 -17.02 2.87 -3.04
C ILE A 568 -18.32 2.06 -2.93
N THR A 569 -18.28 0.77 -3.24
CA THR A 569 -19.46 -0.11 -3.16
C THR A 569 -19.59 -0.81 -1.81
N ASP A 570 -18.49 -1.13 -1.15
CA ASP A 570 -18.46 -1.91 0.09
C ASP A 570 -17.73 -1.15 1.21
N ALA A 571 -17.76 -1.65 2.46
CA ALA A 571 -16.93 -1.18 3.58
C ALA A 571 -15.42 -1.51 3.37
N SER A 572 -15.00 -1.62 2.12
CA SER A 572 -13.62 -1.89 1.71
C SER A 572 -12.75 -0.73 2.14
N ILE A 573 -11.67 -1.09 2.79
CA ILE A 573 -10.69 -0.22 3.40
C ILE A 573 -9.80 0.27 2.26
N SER A 574 -9.82 1.57 1.97
CA SER A 574 -8.87 2.18 1.04
C SER A 574 -7.45 1.88 1.53
N SER A 575 -6.66 1.17 0.72
CA SER A 575 -5.22 0.94 0.97
C SER A 575 -4.33 2.07 0.46
N HIS A 576 -4.93 3.18 0.00
CA HIS A 576 -4.23 4.25 -0.73
C HIS A 576 -4.39 5.62 -0.05
N GLY A 577 -5.09 5.69 1.07
CA GLY A 577 -5.26 6.93 1.85
C GLY A 577 -6.69 7.35 2.04
N PHE A 578 -6.86 8.45 2.75
CA PHE A 578 -8.13 9.15 2.82
C PHE A 578 -8.36 9.92 1.53
N PRO A 579 -9.56 9.83 0.92
CA PRO A 579 -9.87 10.56 -0.29
C PRO A 579 -9.84 12.07 -0.04
N ILE A 580 -9.32 12.84 -0.99
CA ILE A 580 -9.35 14.31 -0.91
C ILE A 580 -10.79 14.85 -0.95
N ASN A 581 -11.71 14.10 -1.58
CA ASN A 581 -13.13 14.41 -1.62
C ASN A 581 -13.78 14.11 -0.27
N LYS A 582 -14.31 15.15 0.37
CA LYS A 582 -14.89 15.07 1.72
C LYS A 582 -16.15 14.21 1.73
N ASN A 583 -16.96 14.29 0.68
CA ASN A 583 -18.18 13.49 0.56
C ASN A 583 -17.85 11.99 0.40
N ALA A 584 -16.77 11.65 -0.31
CA ALA A 584 -16.25 10.29 -0.38
C ALA A 584 -15.85 9.76 1.00
N TYR A 585 -15.09 10.55 1.76
CA TYR A 585 -14.69 10.21 3.13
C TYR A 585 -15.91 9.99 4.04
N ASP A 586 -16.86 10.92 4.03
CA ASP A 586 -18.05 10.85 4.90
C ASP A 586 -18.92 9.63 4.54
N LEU A 587 -19.04 9.28 3.26
CA LEU A 587 -19.72 8.06 2.83
C LEU A 587 -19.00 6.78 3.31
N GLN A 588 -17.66 6.74 3.28
CA GLN A 588 -16.88 5.62 3.83
C GLN A 588 -17.14 5.46 5.34
N VAL A 589 -17.13 6.57 6.09
CA VAL A 589 -17.43 6.57 7.53
C VAL A 589 -18.84 6.04 7.81
N GLU A 590 -19.86 6.49 7.08
CA GLU A 590 -21.23 6.00 7.28
C GLU A 590 -21.35 4.50 6.98
N LYS A 591 -20.72 4.02 5.90
CA LYS A 591 -20.68 2.57 5.59
C LYS A 591 -19.97 1.75 6.66
N LEU A 592 -18.89 2.27 7.25
CA LEU A 592 -18.21 1.61 8.36
C LEU A 592 -19.12 1.54 9.60
N LYS A 593 -19.79 2.64 9.94
CA LYS A 593 -20.76 2.69 11.03
C LYS A 593 -21.91 1.69 10.82
N GLU A 594 -22.43 1.58 9.60
CA GLU A 594 -23.48 0.61 9.23
C GLU A 594 -22.99 -0.84 9.31
N ALA A 595 -21.76 -1.11 8.87
CA ALA A 595 -21.16 -2.44 8.93
C ALA A 595 -20.91 -2.90 10.38
N GLY A 596 -20.55 -1.97 11.28
CA GLY A 596 -20.26 -2.23 12.69
C GLY A 596 -18.93 -2.96 12.93
N THR A 597 -18.42 -3.67 11.92
CA THR A 597 -17.12 -4.32 11.94
C THR A 597 -16.39 -4.17 10.60
N ILE A 598 -15.07 -4.26 10.66
CA ILE A 598 -14.18 -4.26 9.50
C ILE A 598 -13.56 -5.65 9.37
N GLN A 599 -13.67 -6.22 8.17
CA GLN A 599 -13.00 -7.46 7.80
C GLN A 599 -11.59 -7.13 7.32
N SER A 600 -10.57 -7.73 7.93
CA SER A 600 -9.17 -7.57 7.55
C SER A 600 -8.62 -8.91 7.03
N ASP A 601 -7.77 -8.85 6.01
CA ASP A 601 -7.07 -10.04 5.49
C ASP A 601 -5.99 -10.54 6.47
N VAL A 602 -5.56 -9.68 7.40
CA VAL A 602 -4.40 -9.89 8.27
C VAL A 602 -4.79 -9.91 9.76
N HIS A 603 -5.87 -9.23 10.13
CA HIS A 603 -6.33 -9.09 11.51
C HIS A 603 -7.69 -9.77 11.74
N PRO A 604 -7.99 -10.20 12.98
CA PRO A 604 -9.36 -10.55 13.36
C PRO A 604 -10.32 -9.39 13.09
N GLU A 605 -11.61 -9.70 12.99
CA GLU A 605 -12.67 -8.71 12.83
C GLU A 605 -12.53 -7.54 13.81
N ILE A 606 -12.49 -6.32 13.27
CA ILE A 606 -12.22 -5.09 14.02
C ILE A 606 -13.56 -4.40 14.28
N ALA A 607 -13.91 -4.16 15.55
CA ALA A 607 -15.10 -3.40 15.87
C ALA A 607 -14.94 -1.93 15.46
N VAL A 608 -15.98 -1.36 14.84
CA VAL A 608 -16.00 0.06 14.49
C VAL A 608 -16.31 0.89 15.73
N ASP A 609 -15.33 1.68 16.16
CA ASP A 609 -15.46 2.65 17.25
C ASP A 609 -15.81 4.03 16.65
N THR A 610 -17.06 4.46 16.83
CA THR A 610 -17.56 5.72 16.27
C THR A 610 -16.88 6.94 16.86
N GLU A 611 -16.50 6.91 18.14
CA GLU A 611 -15.80 8.03 18.76
C GLU A 611 -14.37 8.15 18.23
N LYS A 612 -13.70 7.02 17.96
CA LYS A 612 -12.41 7.04 17.25
C LYS A 612 -12.57 7.68 15.86
N LEU A 613 -13.59 7.29 15.09
CA LEU A 613 -13.83 7.88 13.77
C LEU A 613 -14.09 9.40 13.84
N ASP A 614 -14.82 9.87 14.83
CA ASP A 614 -15.06 11.32 15.02
C ASP A 614 -13.77 12.06 15.42
N ARG A 615 -12.94 11.47 16.30
CA ARG A 615 -11.60 12.00 16.64
C ARG A 615 -10.68 12.05 15.42
N LEU A 616 -10.73 11.03 14.56
CA LEU A 616 -9.97 11.00 13.31
C LEU A 616 -10.39 12.14 12.38
N LYS A 617 -11.70 12.36 12.20
CA LYS A 617 -12.20 13.50 11.40
C LYS A 617 -11.71 14.85 11.95
N GLY A 618 -11.72 15.01 13.27
CA GLY A 618 -11.15 16.18 13.94
C GLY A 618 -9.68 16.38 13.58
N SER A 619 -8.87 15.33 13.73
CA SER A 619 -7.44 15.34 13.41
C SER A 619 -7.18 15.66 11.93
N ILE A 620 -8.00 15.14 11.02
CA ILE A 620 -7.94 15.47 9.58
C ILE A 620 -8.22 16.95 9.33
N THR A 621 -9.19 17.53 10.04
CA THR A 621 -9.58 18.94 9.85
C THR A 621 -8.54 19.90 10.41
N GLU A 622 -7.77 19.47 11.42
CA GLU A 622 -6.69 20.23 12.03
C GLU A 622 -5.34 20.07 11.32
N ALA A 623 -5.24 19.16 10.34
CA ALA A 623 -4.02 18.92 9.60
C ALA A 623 -3.72 20.05 8.61
N VAL A 624 -2.60 20.72 8.80
CA VAL A 624 -2.18 21.90 8.01
C VAL A 624 -0.69 21.87 7.65
N HIS A 625 0.08 20.93 8.19
CA HIS A 625 1.50 20.83 7.91
C HIS A 625 1.78 19.71 6.93
N TRP A 626 2.16 20.06 5.69
CA TRP A 626 2.43 19.09 4.64
C TRP A 626 3.82 18.45 4.82
N VAL A 627 3.82 17.14 5.05
CA VAL A 627 4.99 16.26 4.99
C VAL A 627 5.21 15.87 3.54
N ARG A 628 6.35 16.30 2.99
CA ARG A 628 6.70 16.09 1.59
C ARG A 628 7.54 14.84 1.42
N THR A 629 7.61 14.34 0.19
CA THR A 629 8.60 13.35 -0.19
C THR A 629 9.98 13.85 0.22
N PRO A 630 10.77 13.01 0.94
CA PRO A 630 12.06 13.43 1.44
C PRO A 630 12.94 13.94 0.31
N SER A 631 13.65 15.04 0.56
CA SER A 631 14.68 15.50 -0.37
C SER A 631 15.79 14.45 -0.53
N GLU A 632 16.56 14.52 -1.62
CA GLU A 632 17.75 13.67 -1.80
C GLU A 632 18.74 13.79 -0.64
N ILE A 633 18.75 14.95 0.04
CA ILE A 633 19.54 15.21 1.24
C ILE A 633 19.03 14.36 2.42
N GLU A 634 17.73 14.37 2.68
CA GLU A 634 17.11 13.56 3.73
C GLU A 634 17.28 12.06 3.46
N GLU A 635 17.12 11.64 2.21
CA GLU A 635 17.37 10.26 1.80
C GLU A 635 18.84 9.87 2.03
N THR A 636 19.78 10.76 1.70
CA THR A 636 21.20 10.57 1.96
C THR A 636 21.48 10.41 3.46
N ILE A 637 20.92 11.29 4.30
CA ILE A 637 21.08 11.21 5.76
C ILE A 637 20.56 9.88 6.29
N ARG A 638 19.35 9.48 5.90
CA ARG A 638 18.72 8.22 6.30
C ARG A 638 19.55 7.02 5.89
N ASN A 639 19.99 6.95 4.63
CA ASN A 639 20.69 5.79 4.11
C ASN A 639 22.10 5.64 4.69
N GLU A 640 22.85 6.73 4.82
CA GLU A 640 24.22 6.67 5.35
C GLU A 640 24.28 6.46 6.86
N SER A 641 23.30 6.98 7.62
CA SER A 641 23.27 6.86 9.08
C SER A 641 22.97 5.45 9.59
N LYS A 642 22.35 4.59 8.77
CA LYS A 642 22.16 3.15 9.09
C LYS A 642 23.47 2.46 9.49
N ALA A 643 24.58 2.85 8.87
CA ALA A 643 25.90 2.31 9.18
C ALA A 643 26.40 2.69 10.59
N TYR A 644 25.99 3.85 11.12
CA TYR A 644 26.30 4.24 12.50
C TYR A 644 25.45 3.45 13.49
N PHE A 645 24.12 3.39 13.30
CA PHE A 645 23.22 2.70 14.23
C PHE A 645 23.44 1.18 14.27
N SER A 646 23.95 0.58 13.18
CA SER A 646 24.40 -0.82 13.15
C SER A 646 25.81 -1.05 13.72
N GLY A 647 26.51 0.00 14.15
CA GLY A 647 27.86 -0.07 14.72
C GLY A 647 29.00 -0.26 13.70
N GLN A 648 28.73 -0.09 12.41
CA GLN A 648 29.72 -0.26 11.34
C GLN A 648 30.64 0.97 11.15
N LYS A 649 30.15 2.17 11.44
CA LYS A 649 30.88 3.45 11.26
C LYS A 649 30.73 4.35 12.48
N SER A 650 31.70 5.24 12.70
CA SER A 650 31.59 6.31 13.72
C SER A 650 30.66 7.44 13.24
N ALA A 651 30.15 8.25 14.18
CA ALA A 651 29.30 9.39 13.85
C ALA A 651 30.02 10.39 12.94
N GLU A 652 31.29 10.67 13.21
CA GLU A 652 32.13 11.57 12.40
C GLU A 652 32.36 11.02 10.99
N SER A 653 32.49 9.70 10.87
CA SER A 653 32.67 9.04 9.57
C SER A 653 31.40 9.12 8.73
N VAL A 654 30.23 8.96 9.36
CA VAL A 654 28.93 9.15 8.70
C VAL A 654 28.71 10.61 8.34
N ALA A 655 28.93 11.55 9.26
CA ALA A 655 28.79 12.99 9.04
C ALA A 655 29.62 13.48 7.84
N LYS A 656 30.89 13.06 7.74
CA LYS A 656 31.74 13.35 6.57
C LYS A 656 31.22 12.76 5.26
N LEU A 657 30.69 11.54 5.31
CA LEU A 657 30.15 10.88 4.13
C LEU A 657 28.87 11.55 3.64
N VAL A 658 27.97 11.89 4.56
CA VAL A 658 26.75 12.67 4.31
C VAL A 658 27.13 14.02 3.70
N GLN A 659 28.06 14.77 4.30
CA GLN A 659 28.56 16.03 3.75
C GLN A 659 29.11 15.87 2.32
N SER A 660 29.94 14.84 2.10
CA SER A 660 30.53 14.60 0.78
C SER A 660 29.47 14.31 -0.27
N LYS A 661 28.44 13.53 0.05
CA LYS A 661 27.34 13.21 -0.87
C LYS A 661 26.44 14.40 -1.13
N ILE A 662 26.09 15.16 -0.09
CA ILE A 662 25.30 16.38 -0.22
C ILE A 662 26.03 17.43 -1.07
N ASN A 663 27.35 17.54 -0.94
CA ASN A 663 28.14 18.40 -1.82
C ASN A 663 28.08 17.94 -3.29
N LEU A 664 28.01 16.63 -3.56
CA LEU A 664 27.83 16.14 -4.94
C LEU A 664 26.45 16.53 -5.47
N ILE A 665 25.39 16.26 -4.70
CA ILE A 665 24.00 16.63 -5.03
C ILE A 665 23.87 18.12 -5.33
N LEU A 666 24.60 18.98 -4.62
CA LEU A 666 24.53 20.43 -4.79
C LEU A 666 25.36 21.00 -5.93
N ASN A 667 26.32 20.23 -6.44
CA ASN A 667 27.17 20.63 -7.55
C ASN A 667 26.70 20.06 -8.90
N GLU A 668 25.69 19.20 -8.88
CA GLU A 668 24.91 18.74 -10.04
C GLU A 668 23.77 19.72 -10.36
#